data_AF-A0A399R8P2-F1
#
_entry.id   AF-A0A399R8P2-F1
#
_cell.length_a   1.000
_cell.length_b   1.000
_cell.length_c   1.000
_cell.angle_alpha   90.00
_cell.angle_beta   90.00
_cell.angle_gamma   90.00
#
_symmetry.space_group_name_H-M   'P 1'
#
loop_
_entity.id
_entity.type
_entity.pdbx_description
1 polymer ?
#
loop_
_entity_poly.entity_id
_entity_poly.type
_entity_poly.pdbx_seq_one_letter_code
_entity_poly.pdbx_strand_id
1 'polypeptide(L)'
;MFKKILIANRGEIAVRVIKTCKRLGVKTVVVYSDADADSMAVEMADEAVHIGPPPAAESYLVMDKIIDAVKQTGAEAIHPGFGFLSENPAFAKRLEKEGITFIGPNPHAIEAMGDKISSKNLAAEAGVSTVPGHMGLIEDTKEALKVSKDIGYPVMIKASAGGGGKGIRVAYNDKEVEEGFPAVKAEAKASFGDDRIFIEKFIESPRHVEIQVMGDKHGNCVYLFERECSIQRRNQKVIEEAPSPLLDEETRKKMGEQAVALAKAVNYDSAGTVEFVASGVDKSFYFLEMNTRLQVEHPVTEMITGVDLVEQMLRVAYGEKLAIKQKDLKINGWAVESRVYAEDPYRKFLPSIGRLKRFHPPEEGPLMGGTVRMDSGVREGDEISMFYDPMIAKLVTHGKTRDDALDVQAAALDRFHIEGIQDNIPFVAAVMDEERFRSGDITTNYIKEQFPDGFNGTEPTDHQTLILTAAAAYVHGVFARRAEKISGRMSQPGPQRKDWVVILGDTHHEIELDLGDHEATIAIDGTNHTLYTHWKPGTHLFEGQLDGESFAVKFSDKTEGYVFRHRGVSVRALVCTPMTAALHARLPEKPKPDTSKLVISPMPGLVVSMDVEVGMDVEEGGAVCIVEAMKMQNIIRAEASGKVKAINVAAGDSVAADEVMVEFE
;
A
#
# COMPACT_ATOMS: atom_id res chain seq x y z
N MET A 1 5.40 31.05 14.52
CA MET A 1 5.01 29.65 14.75
C MET A 1 3.80 29.57 15.66
N PHE A 2 2.86 28.66 15.37
CA PHE A 2 1.71 28.38 16.24
C PHE A 2 2.16 27.84 17.60
N LYS A 3 1.37 28.06 18.65
CA LYS A 3 1.57 27.47 19.98
C LYS A 3 0.85 26.13 20.12
N LYS A 4 -0.34 26.01 19.53
CA LYS A 4 -1.17 24.80 19.57
C LYS A 4 -1.95 24.62 18.27
N ILE A 5 -1.95 23.41 17.73
CA ILE A 5 -2.76 23.04 16.57
C ILE A 5 -3.62 21.81 16.87
N LEU A 6 -4.71 21.66 16.14
CA LEU A 6 -5.53 20.46 16.12
C LEU A 6 -5.25 19.66 14.84
N ILE A 7 -5.16 18.34 14.98
CA ILE A 7 -4.98 17.42 13.87
C ILE A 7 -6.32 16.74 13.62
N ALA A 8 -6.96 17.07 12.50
CA ALA A 8 -8.27 16.56 12.11
C ALA A 8 -8.15 15.26 11.31
N ASN A 9 -7.38 14.30 11.84
CA ASN A 9 -7.11 13.02 11.19
C ASN A 9 -6.70 11.97 12.24
N ARG A 10 -6.45 10.73 11.78
CA ARG A 10 -6.09 9.57 12.59
C ARG A 10 -4.89 8.82 12.01
N GLY A 11 -4.56 7.67 12.61
CA GLY A 11 -3.58 6.73 12.06
C GLY A 11 -2.18 7.34 11.88
N GLU A 12 -1.46 6.87 10.86
CA GLU A 12 -0.04 7.23 10.67
C GLU A 12 0.15 8.72 10.43
N ILE A 13 -0.76 9.36 9.68
CA ILE A 13 -0.62 10.77 9.35
C ILE A 13 -0.77 11.68 10.57
N ALA A 14 -1.62 11.31 11.52
CA ALA A 14 -1.70 12.04 12.78
C ALA A 14 -0.38 11.94 13.56
N VAL A 15 0.18 10.73 13.66
CA VAL A 15 1.50 10.48 14.27
C VAL A 15 2.61 11.27 13.56
N ARG A 16 2.64 11.25 12.22
CA ARG A 16 3.59 11.98 11.37
C ARG A 16 3.55 13.48 11.65
N VAL A 17 2.37 14.08 11.79
CA VAL A 17 2.21 15.51 12.09
C VAL A 17 2.63 15.81 13.53
N ILE A 18 2.27 14.95 14.50
CA ILE A 18 2.70 15.09 15.90
C ILE A 18 4.23 15.07 16.02
N LYS A 19 4.91 14.14 15.34
CA LYS A 19 6.39 14.05 15.35
C LYS A 19 7.03 15.38 14.94
N THR A 20 6.55 16.03 13.87
CA THR A 20 7.06 17.36 13.47
C THR A 20 6.70 18.46 14.47
N CYS A 21 5.46 18.48 14.98
CA CYS A 21 5.05 19.49 15.96
C CYS A 21 5.88 19.42 17.25
N LYS A 22 6.16 18.21 17.76
CA LYS A 22 7.03 18.00 18.93
C LYS A 22 8.44 18.54 18.69
N ARG A 23 9.03 18.29 17.51
CA ARG A 23 10.36 18.84 17.15
C ARG A 23 10.37 20.36 17.14
N LEU A 24 9.27 20.99 16.73
CA LEU A 24 9.12 22.44 16.63
C LEU A 24 8.62 23.11 17.94
N GLY A 25 8.30 22.33 18.98
CA GLY A 25 7.75 22.84 20.24
C GLY A 25 6.29 23.33 20.14
N VAL A 26 5.54 22.84 19.15
CA VAL A 26 4.11 23.16 18.95
C VAL A 26 3.26 22.11 19.67
N LYS A 27 2.33 22.54 20.53
CA LYS A 27 1.40 21.62 21.20
C LYS A 27 0.38 21.04 20.23
N THR A 28 -0.03 19.82 20.48
CA THR A 28 -0.86 19.02 19.59
C THR A 28 -2.15 18.60 20.26
N VAL A 29 -3.26 18.80 19.56
CA VAL A 29 -4.57 18.24 19.88
C VAL A 29 -4.92 17.22 18.81
N VAL A 30 -5.40 16.05 19.19
CA VAL A 30 -6.00 15.09 18.25
C VAL A 30 -7.48 14.90 18.53
N VAL A 31 -8.23 14.53 17.50
CA VAL A 31 -9.62 14.09 17.63
C VAL A 31 -9.71 12.59 17.43
N TYR A 32 -10.61 11.92 18.15
CA TYR A 32 -10.77 10.47 18.07
C TYR A 32 -12.24 10.02 18.12
N SER A 33 -12.55 8.94 17.39
CA SER A 33 -13.81 8.22 17.53
C SER A 33 -13.72 7.16 18.63
N ASP A 34 -14.84 6.53 19.02
CA ASP A 34 -14.83 5.41 19.96
C ASP A 34 -13.83 4.29 19.57
N ALA A 35 -13.61 4.03 18.28
CA ALA A 35 -12.67 3.00 17.82
C ALA A 35 -11.19 3.42 17.90
N ASP A 36 -10.90 4.72 18.02
CA ASP A 36 -9.55 5.27 18.08
C ASP A 36 -9.14 5.74 19.48
N ALA A 37 -9.95 5.47 20.50
CA ALA A 37 -9.74 5.94 21.87
C ALA A 37 -8.36 5.55 22.44
N ASP A 38 -7.86 4.37 22.11
CA ASP A 38 -6.57 3.84 22.55
C ASP A 38 -5.47 3.92 21.46
N SER A 39 -5.70 4.70 20.39
CA SER A 39 -4.77 4.80 19.27
C SER A 39 -3.44 5.45 19.66
N MET A 40 -2.38 5.10 18.92
CA MET A 40 -1.05 5.69 19.10
C MET A 40 -1.06 7.23 18.99
N ALA A 41 -1.89 7.80 18.11
CA ALA A 41 -2.00 9.24 17.96
C ALA A 41 -2.58 9.93 19.21
N VAL A 42 -3.58 9.30 19.86
CA VAL A 42 -4.18 9.80 21.12
C VAL A 42 -3.14 9.80 22.25
N GLU A 43 -2.36 8.74 22.39
CA GLU A 43 -1.31 8.68 23.40
C GLU A 43 -0.18 9.69 23.14
N MET A 44 0.15 9.94 21.87
CA MET A 44 1.24 10.84 21.52
C MET A 44 0.90 12.33 21.65
N ALA A 45 -0.37 12.71 21.53
CA ALA A 45 -0.79 14.11 21.55
C ALA A 45 -0.75 14.72 22.98
N ASP A 46 -0.70 16.05 23.06
CA ASP A 46 -0.76 16.74 24.36
C ASP A 46 -2.20 16.76 24.93
N GLU A 47 -3.19 16.82 24.04
CA GLU A 47 -4.63 16.81 24.37
C GLU A 47 -5.39 15.97 23.33
N ALA A 48 -6.51 15.36 23.74
CA ALA A 48 -7.36 14.56 22.86
C ALA A 48 -8.84 14.87 23.09
N VAL A 49 -9.63 14.92 22.02
CA VAL A 49 -11.07 15.21 22.07
C VAL A 49 -11.88 14.13 21.38
N HIS A 50 -12.86 13.57 22.08
CA HIS A 50 -13.79 12.59 21.53
C HIS A 50 -14.78 13.24 20.56
N ILE A 51 -14.96 12.65 19.38
CA ILE A 51 -15.84 13.14 18.31
C ILE A 51 -16.94 12.15 17.89
N GLY A 52 -17.23 11.13 18.70
CA GLY A 52 -18.37 10.23 18.52
C GLY A 52 -18.03 8.87 17.94
N PRO A 53 -19.01 8.18 17.32
CA PRO A 53 -18.90 6.76 17.04
C PRO A 53 -17.89 6.45 15.91
N PRO A 54 -17.51 5.17 15.75
CA PRO A 54 -16.46 4.77 14.80
C PRO A 54 -16.66 5.20 13.35
N PRO A 55 -17.88 5.15 12.75
CA PRO A 55 -18.08 5.55 11.37
C PRO A 55 -17.64 7.00 11.12
N ALA A 56 -16.75 7.19 10.14
CA ALA A 56 -16.21 8.50 9.81
C ALA A 56 -17.30 9.53 9.46
N ALA A 57 -18.40 9.10 8.84
CA ALA A 57 -19.54 9.96 8.51
C ALA A 57 -20.21 10.59 9.74
N GLU A 58 -20.06 9.96 10.90
CA GLU A 58 -20.61 10.41 12.18
C GLU A 58 -19.54 11.00 13.11
N SER A 59 -18.26 10.93 12.72
CA SER A 59 -17.11 11.45 13.48
C SER A 59 -16.22 12.36 12.63
N TYR A 60 -15.16 11.82 12.00
CA TYR A 60 -14.11 12.59 11.31
C TYR A 60 -14.60 13.48 10.15
N LEU A 61 -15.76 13.18 9.55
CA LEU A 61 -16.38 13.98 8.48
C LEU A 61 -17.37 15.02 9.01
N VAL A 62 -17.67 15.05 10.31
CA VAL A 62 -18.61 15.99 10.91
C VAL A 62 -17.89 17.29 11.27
N MET A 63 -17.95 18.26 10.37
CA MET A 63 -17.26 19.55 10.50
C MET A 63 -17.52 20.27 11.84
N ASP A 64 -18.77 20.25 12.31
CA ASP A 64 -19.17 20.91 13.55
C ASP A 64 -18.39 20.35 14.76
N LYS A 65 -18.25 19.02 14.85
CA LYS A 65 -17.50 18.37 15.93
C LYS A 65 -16.03 18.75 15.92
N ILE A 66 -15.43 18.87 14.74
CA ILE A 66 -14.02 19.28 14.59
C ILE A 66 -13.84 20.73 15.01
N ILE A 67 -14.74 21.63 14.60
CA ILE A 67 -14.69 23.06 14.96
C ILE A 67 -14.91 23.24 16.47
N ASP A 68 -15.84 22.50 17.06
CA ASP A 68 -16.10 22.53 18.51
C ASP A 68 -14.89 22.04 19.30
N ALA A 69 -14.18 21.01 18.82
CA ALA A 69 -12.94 20.55 19.43
C ALA A 69 -11.83 21.61 19.41
N VAL A 70 -11.72 22.38 18.31
CA VAL A 70 -10.79 23.53 18.24
C VAL A 70 -11.16 24.59 19.28
N LYS A 71 -12.44 24.94 19.38
CA LYS A 71 -12.95 25.94 20.34
C LYS A 71 -12.72 25.51 21.78
N GLN A 72 -12.94 24.23 22.09
CA GLN A 72 -12.74 23.66 23.43
C GLN A 72 -11.27 23.70 23.87
N THR A 73 -10.35 23.42 22.95
CA THR A 73 -8.91 23.26 23.28
C THR A 73 -8.09 24.54 23.07
N GLY A 74 -8.64 25.52 22.36
CA GLY A 74 -7.96 26.76 22.01
C GLY A 74 -6.84 26.56 21.00
N ALA A 75 -6.94 25.55 20.13
CA ALA A 75 -6.02 25.39 19.01
C ALA A 75 -6.16 26.57 18.02
N GLU A 76 -5.05 27.03 17.46
CA GLU A 76 -4.99 28.20 16.57
C GLU A 76 -5.18 27.82 15.09
N ALA A 77 -4.93 26.55 14.76
CA ALA A 77 -4.96 26.03 13.41
C ALA A 77 -5.36 24.56 13.37
N ILE A 78 -5.83 24.10 12.20
CA ILE A 78 -6.15 22.70 11.92
C ILE A 78 -5.21 22.17 10.83
N HIS A 79 -4.54 21.06 11.12
CA HIS A 79 -3.88 20.24 10.11
C HIS A 79 -4.81 19.09 9.71
N PRO A 80 -5.29 19.02 8.46
CA PRO A 80 -6.25 17.99 8.06
C PRO A 80 -5.59 16.67 7.67
N GLY A 81 -4.27 16.64 7.48
CA GLY A 81 -3.58 15.47 6.94
C GLY A 81 -3.99 15.23 5.47
N PHE A 82 -4.41 14.01 5.16
CA PHE A 82 -4.95 13.62 3.85
C PHE A 82 -6.27 12.85 4.01
N GLY A 83 -7.08 12.79 2.95
CA GLY A 83 -8.44 12.25 3.04
C GLY A 83 -9.33 13.07 3.98
N PHE A 84 -10.46 12.50 4.41
CA PHE A 84 -11.46 13.16 5.25
C PHE A 84 -11.84 14.57 4.75
N LEU A 85 -11.54 15.62 5.54
CA LEU A 85 -11.89 17.00 5.25
C LEU A 85 -10.77 17.81 4.58
N SER A 86 -9.62 17.17 4.25
CA SER A 86 -8.45 17.86 3.69
C SER A 86 -8.70 18.55 2.35
N GLU A 87 -9.60 18.01 1.53
CA GLU A 87 -9.94 18.56 0.21
C GLU A 87 -11.39 19.06 0.16
N ASN A 88 -11.98 19.38 1.32
CA ASN A 88 -13.33 19.88 1.40
C ASN A 88 -13.35 21.42 1.41
N PRO A 89 -13.76 22.09 0.30
CA PRO A 89 -13.71 23.55 0.22
C PRO A 89 -14.70 24.22 1.18
N ALA A 90 -15.83 23.57 1.50
CA ALA A 90 -16.79 24.10 2.46
C ALA A 90 -16.22 24.13 3.89
N PHE A 91 -15.44 23.10 4.26
CA PHE A 91 -14.74 23.07 5.55
C PHE A 91 -13.69 24.18 5.64
N ALA A 92 -12.81 24.32 4.63
CA ALA A 92 -11.79 25.36 4.61
C ALA A 92 -12.42 26.78 4.68
N LYS A 93 -13.48 27.05 3.89
CA LYS A 93 -14.25 28.32 3.96
C LYS A 93 -14.88 28.53 5.33
N ARG A 94 -15.33 27.46 6.02
CA ARG A 94 -15.91 27.57 7.35
C ARG A 94 -14.85 27.94 8.38
N LEU A 95 -13.66 27.35 8.33
CA LEU A 95 -12.57 27.68 9.24
C LEU A 95 -12.14 29.14 9.13
N GLU A 96 -12.04 29.68 7.90
CA GLU A 96 -11.76 31.10 7.69
C GLU A 96 -12.79 32.02 8.38
N LYS A 97 -14.08 31.69 8.29
CA LYS A 97 -15.16 32.44 8.96
C LYS A 97 -15.09 32.37 10.49
N GLU A 98 -14.56 31.27 11.03
CA GLU A 98 -14.39 31.06 12.46
C GLU A 98 -13.05 31.60 12.98
N GLY A 99 -12.19 32.15 12.11
CA GLY A 99 -10.86 32.65 12.46
C GLY A 99 -9.85 31.56 12.79
N ILE A 100 -10.10 30.32 12.34
CA ILE A 100 -9.22 29.17 12.56
C ILE A 100 -8.35 28.99 11.31
N THR A 101 -7.02 28.89 11.48
CA THR A 101 -6.14 28.74 10.31
C THR A 101 -6.20 27.32 9.78
N PHE A 102 -6.48 27.16 8.49
CA PHE A 102 -6.35 25.87 7.81
C PHE A 102 -4.90 25.66 7.34
N ILE A 103 -4.27 24.55 7.77
CA ILE A 103 -2.91 24.18 7.37
C ILE A 103 -3.01 23.30 6.12
N GLY A 104 -3.32 23.94 5.01
CA GLY A 104 -3.57 23.36 3.70
C GLY A 104 -3.75 24.49 2.68
N PRO A 105 -4.09 24.17 1.43
CA PRO A 105 -4.33 25.20 0.43
C PRO A 105 -5.59 26.00 0.72
N ASN A 106 -5.60 27.21 0.17
CA ASN A 106 -6.71 28.13 0.25
C ASN A 106 -7.97 27.53 -0.40
N PRO A 107 -9.17 27.93 0.05
CA PRO A 107 -10.41 27.30 -0.42
C PRO A 107 -10.68 27.48 -1.92
N HIS A 108 -10.16 28.55 -2.54
CA HIS A 108 -10.29 28.77 -3.97
C HIS A 108 -9.52 27.71 -4.76
N ALA A 109 -8.28 27.40 -4.37
CA ALA A 109 -7.48 26.36 -5.01
C ALA A 109 -8.13 24.96 -4.87
N ILE A 110 -8.66 24.62 -3.69
CA ILE A 110 -9.38 23.36 -3.45
C ILE A 110 -10.59 23.23 -4.39
N GLU A 111 -11.40 24.29 -4.48
CA GLU A 111 -12.60 24.31 -5.33
C GLU A 111 -12.25 24.27 -6.82
N ALA A 112 -11.23 25.03 -7.24
CA ALA A 112 -10.80 25.10 -8.64
C ALA A 112 -10.28 23.76 -9.18
N MET A 113 -9.61 22.99 -8.33
CA MET A 113 -9.00 21.70 -8.69
C MET A 113 -9.91 20.49 -8.42
N GLY A 114 -10.97 20.65 -7.62
CA GLY A 114 -11.88 19.55 -7.28
C GLY A 114 -12.83 19.10 -8.40
N ASP A 115 -13.11 19.96 -9.38
CA ASP A 115 -13.88 19.58 -10.58
C ASP A 115 -12.95 19.24 -11.76
N LYS A 116 -13.21 18.10 -12.41
CA LYS A 116 -12.34 17.58 -13.48
C LYS A 116 -12.34 18.44 -14.74
N ILE A 117 -13.43 19.13 -15.03
CA ILE A 117 -13.55 19.96 -16.23
C ILE A 117 -12.88 21.31 -15.95
N SER A 118 -13.16 21.94 -14.81
CA SER A 118 -12.54 23.21 -14.43
C SER A 118 -11.03 23.07 -14.28
N SER A 119 -10.55 22.00 -13.65
CA SER A 119 -9.12 21.76 -13.45
C SER A 119 -8.38 21.57 -14.77
N LYS A 120 -8.93 20.78 -15.72
CA LYS A 120 -8.36 20.62 -17.07
C LYS A 120 -8.31 21.94 -17.85
N ASN A 121 -9.36 22.75 -17.79
CA ASN A 121 -9.38 24.05 -18.46
C ASN A 121 -8.34 25.01 -17.87
N LEU A 122 -8.25 25.10 -16.54
CA LEU A 122 -7.23 25.90 -15.85
C LEU A 122 -5.82 25.41 -16.15
N ALA A 123 -5.61 24.10 -16.22
CA ALA A 123 -4.33 23.51 -16.62
C ALA A 123 -3.94 23.91 -18.04
N ALA A 124 -4.88 23.84 -19.00
CA ALA A 124 -4.64 24.27 -20.37
C ALA A 124 -4.34 25.78 -20.46
N GLU A 125 -5.10 26.63 -19.76
CA GLU A 125 -4.86 28.08 -19.69
C GLU A 125 -3.52 28.43 -19.04
N ALA A 126 -3.07 27.64 -18.06
CA ALA A 126 -1.77 27.76 -17.41
C ALA A 126 -0.60 27.20 -18.25
N GLY A 127 -0.87 26.70 -19.46
CA GLY A 127 0.14 26.13 -20.35
C GLY A 127 0.66 24.75 -19.92
N VAL A 128 -0.11 24.04 -19.10
CA VAL A 128 0.18 22.65 -18.70
C VAL A 128 -0.26 21.72 -19.82
N SER A 129 0.58 20.73 -20.12
CA SER A 129 0.26 19.67 -21.06
C SER A 129 -0.98 18.91 -20.59
N THR A 130 -2.04 18.90 -21.39
CA THR A 130 -3.28 18.15 -21.13
C THR A 130 -3.43 17.05 -22.18
N VAL A 131 -4.09 15.94 -21.82
CA VAL A 131 -4.28 14.82 -22.75
C VAL A 131 -4.98 15.34 -24.01
N PRO A 132 -4.37 15.22 -25.21
CA PRO A 132 -4.98 15.66 -26.44
C PRO A 132 -6.31 14.94 -26.62
N GLY A 133 -7.39 15.69 -26.80
CA GLY A 133 -8.71 15.11 -26.88
C GLY A 133 -9.74 16.10 -27.39
N HIS A 134 -10.84 15.55 -27.90
CA HIS A 134 -12.02 16.31 -28.28
C HIS A 134 -13.12 16.07 -27.25
N MET A 135 -13.34 17.08 -26.40
CA MET A 135 -14.38 17.07 -25.37
C MET A 135 -15.75 17.54 -25.91
N GLY A 136 -15.82 17.92 -27.19
CA GLY A 136 -17.06 18.25 -27.87
C GLY A 136 -17.90 17.01 -28.20
N LEU A 137 -19.18 17.23 -28.51
CA LEU A 137 -20.12 16.17 -28.83
C LEU A 137 -19.82 15.67 -30.25
N ILE A 138 -19.40 14.40 -30.36
CA ILE A 138 -19.13 13.77 -31.66
C ILE A 138 -20.44 13.17 -32.19
N GLU A 139 -20.96 13.72 -33.29
CA GLU A 139 -22.27 13.35 -33.82
C GLU A 139 -22.26 11.98 -34.49
N ASP A 140 -21.25 11.72 -35.33
CA ASP A 140 -21.15 10.53 -36.18
C ASP A 140 -19.74 9.93 -36.28
N THR A 141 -19.66 8.73 -36.86
CA THR A 141 -18.41 8.00 -37.06
C THR A 141 -17.42 8.75 -37.97
N LYS A 142 -17.89 9.59 -38.90
CA LYS A 142 -16.98 10.35 -39.80
C LYS A 142 -16.27 11.44 -39.03
N GLU A 143 -16.99 12.12 -38.14
CA GLU A 143 -16.40 13.07 -37.21
C GLU A 143 -15.43 12.38 -36.25
N ALA A 144 -15.80 11.22 -35.70
CA ALA A 144 -14.92 10.40 -34.86
C ALA A 144 -13.60 10.05 -35.54
N LEU A 145 -13.62 9.67 -36.82
CA LEU A 145 -12.43 9.39 -37.62
C LEU A 145 -11.56 10.64 -37.82
N LYS A 146 -12.18 11.78 -38.12
CA LYS A 146 -11.44 13.04 -38.28
C LYS A 146 -10.73 13.44 -36.99
N VAL A 147 -11.47 13.44 -35.88
CA VAL A 147 -10.95 13.72 -34.54
C VAL A 147 -9.81 12.76 -34.17
N SER A 148 -9.98 11.47 -34.45
CA SER A 148 -8.95 10.45 -34.14
C SER A 148 -7.66 10.67 -34.93
N LYS A 149 -7.76 11.09 -36.20
CA LYS A 149 -6.59 11.46 -37.03
C LYS A 149 -5.91 12.73 -36.55
N ASP A 150 -6.70 13.72 -36.14
CA ASP A 150 -6.18 14.98 -35.63
C ASP A 150 -5.44 14.79 -34.29
N ILE A 151 -5.92 13.87 -33.43
CA ILE A 151 -5.25 13.48 -32.17
C ILE A 151 -4.04 12.56 -32.44
N GLY A 152 -4.16 11.67 -33.44
CA GLY A 152 -3.18 10.64 -33.78
C GLY A 152 -3.36 9.35 -32.96
N TYR A 153 -3.25 8.20 -33.62
CA TYR A 153 -3.40 6.88 -33.01
C TYR A 153 -2.25 6.47 -32.07
N PRO A 154 -2.48 5.58 -31.09
CA PRO A 154 -3.79 5.07 -30.68
C PRO A 154 -4.63 6.11 -29.92
N VAL A 155 -5.95 5.96 -29.99
CA VAL A 155 -6.94 6.82 -29.30
C VAL A 155 -7.87 5.99 -28.43
N MET A 156 -8.42 6.61 -27.38
CA MET A 156 -9.41 6.01 -26.51
C MET A 156 -10.76 6.70 -26.73
N ILE A 157 -11.76 5.92 -27.13
CA ILE A 157 -13.15 6.32 -27.30
C ILE A 157 -13.86 6.07 -25.96
N LYS A 158 -14.39 7.13 -25.34
CA LYS A 158 -15.01 7.08 -24.01
C LYS A 158 -16.40 7.72 -24.01
N ALA A 159 -17.33 7.09 -23.30
CA ALA A 159 -18.62 7.70 -23.01
C ALA A 159 -18.49 8.83 -21.98
N SER A 160 -19.21 9.94 -22.19
CA SER A 160 -19.27 11.10 -21.27
C SER A 160 -19.83 10.72 -19.90
N ALA A 161 -20.78 9.78 -19.87
CA ALA A 161 -21.29 9.17 -18.66
C ALA A 161 -20.83 7.71 -18.60
N GLY A 162 -20.19 7.33 -17.49
CA GLY A 162 -19.71 5.97 -17.27
C GLY A 162 -18.45 5.92 -16.41
N GLY A 163 -18.29 4.84 -15.65
CA GLY A 163 -17.13 4.55 -14.81
C GLY A 163 -16.85 3.05 -14.76
N GLY A 164 -15.62 2.67 -14.41
CA GLY A 164 -15.26 1.25 -14.23
C GLY A 164 -15.06 0.45 -15.53
N GLY A 165 -14.64 1.09 -16.62
CA GLY A 165 -14.26 0.40 -17.87
C GLY A 165 -15.41 0.07 -18.84
N LYS A 166 -16.67 0.30 -18.46
CA LYS A 166 -17.84 0.20 -19.36
C LYS A 166 -17.93 1.44 -20.25
N GLY A 167 -18.19 1.26 -21.55
CA GLY A 167 -18.22 2.35 -22.52
C GLY A 167 -16.84 2.94 -22.84
N ILE A 168 -15.78 2.13 -22.79
CA ILE A 168 -14.41 2.52 -23.15
C ILE A 168 -13.84 1.53 -24.17
N ARG A 169 -13.31 2.05 -25.29
CA ARG A 169 -12.60 1.25 -26.31
C ARG A 169 -11.30 1.96 -26.71
N VAL A 170 -10.25 1.19 -26.91
CA VAL A 170 -9.01 1.68 -27.54
C VAL A 170 -9.09 1.36 -29.02
N ALA A 171 -8.71 2.31 -29.87
CA ALA A 171 -8.61 2.16 -31.31
C ALA A 171 -7.21 2.54 -31.79
N TYR A 172 -6.57 1.61 -32.50
CA TYR A 172 -5.21 1.76 -33.04
C TYR A 172 -5.19 2.24 -34.49
N ASN A 173 -6.34 2.23 -35.17
CA ASN A 173 -6.46 2.61 -36.57
C ASN A 173 -7.91 3.02 -36.91
N ASP A 174 -8.11 3.56 -38.11
CA ASP A 174 -9.41 4.01 -38.62
C ASP A 174 -10.50 2.93 -38.55
N LYS A 175 -10.16 1.67 -38.89
CA LYS A 175 -11.13 0.58 -38.92
C LYS A 175 -11.67 0.29 -37.52
N GLU A 176 -10.82 0.32 -36.51
CA GLU A 176 -11.23 0.13 -35.12
C GLU A 176 -12.07 1.30 -34.58
N VAL A 177 -11.88 2.53 -35.09
CA VAL A 177 -12.78 3.66 -34.78
C VAL A 177 -14.15 3.45 -35.44
N GLU A 178 -14.18 3.00 -36.70
CA GLU A 178 -15.42 2.70 -37.42
C GLU A 178 -16.28 1.65 -36.73
N GLU A 179 -15.64 0.62 -36.18
CA GLU A 179 -16.30 -0.46 -35.44
C GLU A 179 -16.59 -0.05 -33.98
N GLY A 180 -15.64 0.62 -33.33
CA GLY A 180 -15.65 0.94 -31.90
C GLY A 180 -16.60 2.07 -31.53
N PHE A 181 -16.66 3.15 -32.31
CA PHE A 181 -17.48 4.32 -31.98
C PHE A 181 -18.99 4.00 -31.88
N PRO A 182 -19.63 3.33 -32.87
CA PRO A 182 -21.04 2.96 -32.77
C PRO A 182 -21.32 2.02 -31.59
N ALA A 183 -20.39 1.10 -31.31
CA ALA A 183 -20.52 0.16 -30.21
C ALA A 183 -20.50 0.87 -28.84
N VAL A 184 -19.55 1.77 -28.62
CA VAL A 184 -19.46 2.56 -27.37
C VAL A 184 -20.69 3.46 -27.23
N LYS A 185 -21.15 4.11 -28.31
CA LYS A 185 -22.35 4.96 -28.29
C LYS A 185 -23.61 4.16 -27.94
N ALA A 186 -23.76 2.95 -28.48
CA ALA A 186 -24.88 2.06 -28.15
C ALA A 186 -24.82 1.56 -26.70
N GLU A 187 -23.63 1.17 -26.23
CA GLU A 187 -23.40 0.72 -24.85
C GLU A 187 -23.68 1.84 -23.83
N ALA A 188 -23.22 3.06 -24.12
CA ALA A 188 -23.43 4.24 -23.29
C ALA A 188 -24.92 4.60 -23.19
N LYS A 189 -25.62 4.59 -24.33
CA LYS A 189 -27.07 4.82 -24.37
C LYS A 189 -27.86 3.75 -23.60
N ALA A 190 -27.48 2.48 -23.74
CA ALA A 190 -28.15 1.38 -23.05
C ALA A 190 -27.88 1.37 -21.54
N SER A 191 -26.66 1.74 -21.12
CA SER A 191 -26.22 1.64 -19.73
C SER A 191 -26.50 2.90 -18.92
N PHE A 192 -26.42 4.08 -19.53
CA PHE A 192 -26.41 5.37 -18.82
C PHE A 192 -27.43 6.38 -19.37
N GLY A 193 -28.14 6.07 -20.46
CA GLY A 193 -29.09 6.99 -21.08
C GLY A 193 -28.46 8.23 -21.71
N ASP A 194 -27.13 8.25 -21.84
CA ASP A 194 -26.33 9.35 -22.39
C ASP A 194 -25.46 8.80 -23.53
N ASP A 195 -25.60 9.38 -24.71
CA ASP A 195 -24.92 8.94 -25.94
C ASP A 195 -23.78 9.88 -26.36
N ARG A 196 -23.39 10.81 -25.49
CA ARG A 196 -22.24 11.69 -25.70
C ARG A 196 -20.95 10.91 -25.58
N ILE A 197 -20.13 10.96 -26.61
CA ILE A 197 -18.82 10.29 -26.69
C ILE A 197 -17.74 11.36 -26.85
N PHE A 198 -16.61 11.16 -26.18
CA PHE A 198 -15.39 11.94 -26.36
C PHE A 198 -14.23 11.01 -26.75
N ILE A 199 -13.25 11.55 -27.47
CA ILE A 199 -12.06 10.81 -27.91
C ILE A 199 -10.83 11.51 -27.33
N GLU A 200 -10.00 10.77 -26.62
CA GLU A 200 -8.73 11.22 -26.05
C GLU A 200 -7.59 10.39 -26.62
N LYS A 201 -6.37 10.93 -26.59
CA LYS A 201 -5.16 10.16 -26.88
C LYS A 201 -5.07 8.96 -25.92
N PHE A 202 -4.80 7.78 -26.45
CA PHE A 202 -4.44 6.63 -25.63
C PHE A 202 -2.95 6.72 -25.29
N ILE A 203 -2.62 6.68 -24.00
CA ILE A 203 -1.22 6.71 -23.55
C ILE A 203 -0.72 5.29 -23.43
N GLU A 204 0.22 4.93 -24.30
CA GLU A 204 0.88 3.63 -24.27
C GLU A 204 1.91 3.57 -23.14
N SER A 205 2.11 2.38 -22.57
CA SER A 205 2.98 2.16 -21.40
C SER A 205 2.75 3.24 -20.31
N PRO A 206 1.50 3.42 -19.83
CA PRO A 206 1.16 4.55 -18.99
C PRO A 206 1.83 4.45 -17.62
N ARG A 207 2.51 5.53 -17.25
CA ARG A 207 3.26 5.71 -16.00
C ARG A 207 2.60 6.78 -15.17
N HIS A 208 2.38 6.51 -13.89
CA HIS A 208 1.83 7.51 -12.99
C HIS A 208 3.01 8.26 -12.36
N VAL A 209 3.23 9.51 -12.80
CA VAL A 209 4.31 10.35 -12.30
C VAL A 209 3.74 11.65 -11.79
N GLU A 210 4.09 12.03 -10.58
CA GLU A 210 3.49 13.18 -9.89
C GLU A 210 4.54 14.14 -9.36
N ILE A 211 4.25 15.43 -9.35
CA ILE A 211 5.16 16.49 -8.91
C ILE A 211 4.71 17.04 -7.57
N GLN A 212 5.60 17.00 -6.57
CA GLN A 212 5.38 17.72 -5.32
C GLN A 212 5.53 19.22 -5.56
N VAL A 213 4.51 20.01 -5.23
CA VAL A 213 4.61 21.47 -5.18
C VAL A 213 4.45 21.98 -3.76
N MET A 214 5.08 23.11 -3.50
CA MET A 214 4.95 23.86 -2.24
C MET A 214 4.79 25.34 -2.58
N GLY A 215 3.68 25.94 -2.12
CA GLY A 215 3.38 27.36 -2.29
C GLY A 215 3.34 28.10 -0.95
N ASP A 216 3.46 29.44 -0.97
CA ASP A 216 3.15 30.30 0.16
C ASP A 216 2.11 31.38 -0.15
N LYS A 217 1.60 32.01 0.92
CA LYS A 217 0.64 33.12 0.87
C LYS A 217 1.20 34.39 0.23
N HIS A 218 2.46 34.39 -0.21
CA HIS A 218 3.16 35.53 -0.82
C HIS A 218 3.38 35.32 -2.32
N GLY A 219 2.80 34.27 -2.91
CA GLY A 219 2.89 33.96 -4.34
C GLY A 219 4.19 33.24 -4.75
N ASN A 220 5.01 32.79 -3.79
CA ASN A 220 6.15 31.94 -4.10
C ASN A 220 5.66 30.50 -4.22
N CYS A 221 6.10 29.80 -5.27
CA CYS A 221 5.87 28.36 -5.44
C CYS A 221 7.14 27.70 -5.99
N VAL A 222 7.44 26.50 -5.47
CA VAL A 222 8.54 25.65 -5.90
C VAL A 222 8.05 24.21 -6.10
N TYR A 223 8.75 23.42 -6.91
CA TYR A 223 8.54 21.98 -7.00
C TYR A 223 9.69 21.22 -6.33
N LEU A 224 9.35 20.17 -5.57
CA LEU A 224 10.28 19.29 -4.86
C LEU A 224 10.42 17.96 -5.61
N PHE A 225 10.68 18.06 -6.91
CA PHE A 225 10.84 16.95 -7.85
C PHE A 225 9.59 16.05 -7.96
N GLU A 226 9.75 14.93 -8.65
CA GLU A 226 8.70 13.96 -8.94
C GLU A 226 8.76 12.72 -8.05
N ARG A 227 7.64 12.00 -8.02
CA ARG A 227 7.50 10.63 -7.55
C ARG A 227 6.89 9.79 -8.66
N GLU A 228 7.31 8.54 -8.78
CA GLU A 228 6.65 7.55 -9.63
C GLU A 228 5.82 6.60 -8.76
N CYS A 229 4.52 6.53 -9.07
CA CYS A 229 3.52 5.74 -8.34
C CYS A 229 2.85 4.71 -9.26
N SER A 230 3.57 4.25 -10.28
CA SER A 230 3.05 3.33 -11.31
C SER A 230 2.65 1.97 -10.72
N ILE A 231 3.23 1.55 -9.59
CA ILE A 231 2.89 0.28 -8.94
C ILE A 231 1.63 0.45 -8.08
N GLN A 232 0.49 0.18 -8.70
CA GLN A 232 -0.83 0.34 -8.10
C GLN A 232 -1.76 -0.86 -8.38
N ARG A 233 -2.64 -1.16 -7.42
CA ARG A 233 -3.66 -2.21 -7.50
C ARG A 233 -5.04 -1.57 -7.50
N ARG A 234 -5.84 -1.75 -8.56
CA ARG A 234 -7.19 -1.16 -8.66
C ARG A 234 -7.20 0.36 -8.34
N ASN A 235 -6.20 1.09 -8.83
CA ASN A 235 -5.95 2.52 -8.58
C ASN A 235 -5.52 2.87 -7.14
N GLN A 236 -5.23 1.90 -6.28
CA GLN A 236 -4.61 2.10 -4.99
C GLN A 236 -3.10 1.98 -5.14
N LYS A 237 -2.35 3.04 -4.82
CA LYS A 237 -0.88 3.05 -4.84
C LYS A 237 -0.34 2.06 -3.79
N VAL A 238 0.70 1.30 -4.15
CA VAL A 238 1.28 0.24 -3.31
C VAL A 238 2.77 0.47 -3.06
N ILE A 239 3.52 0.80 -4.13
CA ILE A 239 4.93 1.16 -4.07
C ILE A 239 5.13 2.48 -4.81
N GLU A 240 5.87 3.37 -4.18
CA GLU A 240 6.21 4.70 -4.67
C GLU A 240 7.72 4.91 -4.61
N GLU A 241 8.27 5.62 -5.58
CA GLU A 241 9.70 5.95 -5.58
C GLU A 241 9.97 7.39 -6.02
N ALA A 242 11.07 7.95 -5.52
CA ALA A 242 11.55 9.27 -5.90
C ALA A 242 13.07 9.26 -6.05
N PRO A 243 13.64 9.79 -7.15
CA PRO A 243 12.95 10.28 -8.36
C PRO A 243 12.32 9.15 -9.20
N SER A 244 11.73 9.49 -10.35
CA SER A 244 11.20 8.51 -11.31
C SER A 244 12.33 7.89 -12.16
N PRO A 245 12.36 6.55 -12.35
CA PRO A 245 13.31 5.90 -13.26
C PRO A 245 13.05 6.22 -14.74
N LEU A 246 11.86 6.71 -15.10
CA LEU A 246 11.52 7.08 -16.48
C LEU A 246 12.13 8.43 -16.90
N LEU A 247 12.17 9.41 -15.99
CA LEU A 247 12.42 10.81 -16.35
C LEU A 247 13.91 11.18 -16.40
N ASP A 248 14.29 11.83 -17.50
CA ASP A 248 15.55 12.59 -17.59
C ASP A 248 15.41 14.00 -17.00
N GLU A 249 16.53 14.70 -16.84
CA GLU A 249 16.56 16.06 -16.26
C GLU A 249 15.72 17.07 -17.05
N GLU A 250 15.70 16.96 -18.38
CA GLU A 250 14.95 17.90 -19.23
C GLU A 250 13.45 17.74 -19.02
N THR A 251 12.96 16.49 -19.09
CA THR A 251 11.54 16.18 -18.92
C THR A 251 11.09 16.49 -17.49
N ARG A 252 11.90 16.11 -16.49
CA ARG A 252 11.67 16.44 -15.07
C ARG A 252 11.52 17.94 -14.86
N LYS A 253 12.41 18.74 -15.43
CA LYS A 253 12.35 20.20 -15.32
C LYS A 253 11.09 20.76 -15.98
N LYS A 254 10.74 20.28 -17.19
CA LYS A 254 9.51 20.69 -17.89
C LYS A 254 8.26 20.40 -17.06
N MET A 255 8.14 19.18 -16.52
CA MET A 255 7.02 18.79 -15.65
C MET A 255 6.97 19.64 -14.38
N GLY A 256 8.11 19.85 -13.73
CA GLY A 256 8.22 20.69 -12.53
C GLY A 256 7.81 22.14 -12.76
N GLU A 257 8.27 22.74 -13.87
CA GLU A 257 7.92 24.12 -14.24
C GLU A 257 6.44 24.27 -14.58
N GLN A 258 5.83 23.31 -15.28
CA GLN A 258 4.40 23.31 -15.55
C GLN A 258 3.56 23.10 -14.28
N ALA A 259 3.99 22.23 -13.36
CA ALA A 259 3.33 22.05 -12.08
C ALA A 259 3.34 23.34 -11.24
N VAL A 260 4.46 24.07 -11.23
CA VAL A 260 4.54 25.39 -10.57
C VAL A 260 3.69 26.44 -11.28
N ALA A 261 3.61 26.41 -12.61
CA ALA A 261 2.73 27.31 -13.37
C ALA A 261 1.26 27.10 -12.99
N LEU A 262 0.82 25.84 -12.91
CA LEU A 262 -0.53 25.48 -12.45
C LEU A 262 -0.79 25.95 -11.02
N ALA A 263 0.14 25.65 -10.10
CA ALA A 263 0.02 26.08 -8.71
C ALA A 263 -0.13 27.61 -8.59
N LYS A 264 0.66 28.38 -9.36
CA LYS A 264 0.53 29.84 -9.40
C LYS A 264 -0.79 30.32 -10.00
N ALA A 265 -1.31 29.64 -11.03
CA ALA A 265 -2.57 30.01 -11.68
C ALA A 265 -3.77 29.98 -10.71
N VAL A 266 -3.74 29.10 -9.70
CA VAL A 266 -4.76 29.03 -8.64
C VAL A 266 -4.34 29.64 -7.31
N ASN A 267 -3.25 30.42 -7.28
CA ASN A 267 -2.69 31.03 -6.07
C ASN A 267 -2.47 30.01 -4.95
N TYR A 268 -1.95 28.83 -5.30
CA TYR A 268 -1.80 27.71 -4.38
C TYR A 268 -0.84 28.05 -3.23
N ASP A 269 -1.24 27.72 -2.00
CA ASP A 269 -0.41 27.79 -0.79
C ASP A 269 -0.39 26.42 -0.08
N SER A 270 0.63 26.19 0.75
CA SER A 270 0.90 24.89 1.37
C SER A 270 1.42 23.83 0.39
N ALA A 271 1.41 22.56 0.80
CA ALA A 271 1.86 21.42 0.00
C ALA A 271 0.71 20.88 -0.88
N GLY A 272 1.01 20.57 -2.13
CA GLY A 272 0.09 19.96 -3.09
C GLY A 272 0.82 19.05 -4.06
N THR A 273 0.09 18.26 -4.83
CA THR A 273 0.69 17.36 -5.82
C THR A 273 -0.04 17.45 -7.15
N VAL A 274 0.71 17.66 -8.23
CA VAL A 274 0.19 17.66 -9.60
C VAL A 274 0.47 16.28 -10.20
N GLU A 275 -0.56 15.51 -10.50
CA GLU A 275 -0.45 14.17 -11.05
C GLU A 275 -0.45 14.21 -12.58
N PHE A 276 0.49 13.49 -13.19
CA PHE A 276 0.61 13.31 -14.63
C PHE A 276 0.55 11.84 -15.00
N VAL A 277 0.02 11.56 -16.19
CA VAL A 277 0.30 10.32 -16.90
C VAL A 277 1.44 10.58 -17.89
N ALA A 278 2.53 9.85 -17.73
CA ALA A 278 3.66 9.86 -18.65
C ALA A 278 3.63 8.59 -19.52
N SER A 279 4.03 8.73 -20.78
CA SER A 279 4.23 7.64 -21.71
C SER A 279 5.60 7.00 -21.48
N GLY A 280 5.61 5.69 -21.20
CA GLY A 280 6.85 4.92 -21.11
C GLY A 280 7.61 4.79 -22.43
N VAL A 281 6.99 5.17 -23.56
CA VAL A 281 7.58 5.03 -24.91
C VAL A 281 8.39 6.27 -25.30
N ASP A 282 7.83 7.46 -25.10
CA ASP A 282 8.38 8.73 -25.61
C ASP A 282 8.49 9.83 -24.55
N LYS A 283 8.17 9.53 -23.29
CA LYS A 283 8.17 10.46 -22.15
C LYS A 283 7.25 11.67 -22.33
N SER A 284 6.32 11.62 -23.28
CA SER A 284 5.22 12.59 -23.34
C SER A 284 4.42 12.48 -22.04
N PHE A 285 4.01 13.62 -21.48
CA PHE A 285 3.33 13.67 -20.21
C PHE A 285 2.11 14.58 -20.28
N TYR A 286 1.07 14.23 -19.52
CA TYR A 286 -0.22 14.89 -19.57
C TYR A 286 -0.84 14.96 -18.18
N PHE A 287 -1.39 16.12 -17.85
CA PHE A 287 -2.06 16.40 -16.59
C PHE A 287 -3.27 15.49 -16.40
N LEU A 288 -3.36 14.86 -15.23
CA LEU A 288 -4.51 14.10 -14.78
C LEU A 288 -5.37 14.95 -13.85
N GLU A 289 -4.80 15.33 -12.70
CA GLU A 289 -5.45 16.12 -11.67
C GLU A 289 -4.42 16.75 -10.71
N MET A 290 -4.89 17.60 -9.82
CA MET A 290 -4.06 18.18 -8.75
C MET A 290 -4.70 17.85 -7.40
N ASN A 291 -4.01 17.04 -6.60
CA ASN A 291 -4.43 16.73 -5.23
C ASN A 291 -4.07 17.90 -4.32
N THR A 292 -5.09 18.45 -3.68
CA THR A 292 -4.99 19.72 -2.94
C THR A 292 -4.65 19.50 -1.46
N ARG A 293 -3.65 18.65 -1.21
CA ARG A 293 -3.26 18.19 0.12
C ARG A 293 -1.83 17.63 0.11
N LEU A 294 -1.32 17.33 1.30
CA LEU A 294 -0.16 16.47 1.45
C LEU A 294 -0.49 15.07 0.90
N GLN A 295 0.41 14.50 0.09
CA GLN A 295 0.27 13.12 -0.37
C GLN A 295 0.75 12.13 0.69
N VAL A 296 0.24 10.90 0.62
CA VAL A 296 0.59 9.83 1.57
C VAL A 296 2.08 9.52 1.45
N GLU A 297 2.52 9.39 0.21
CA GLU A 297 3.86 9.09 -0.31
C GLU A 297 4.82 10.29 -0.31
N HIS A 298 4.49 11.37 0.41
CA HIS A 298 5.44 12.47 0.58
C HIS A 298 6.80 12.08 1.20
N PRO A 299 6.94 11.04 2.05
CA PRO A 299 8.23 10.68 2.64
C PRO A 299 9.33 10.41 1.61
N VAL A 300 9.04 9.81 0.44
CA VAL A 300 10.09 9.60 -0.59
C VAL A 300 10.65 10.93 -1.10
N THR A 301 9.80 11.97 -1.21
CA THR A 301 10.24 13.33 -1.53
C THR A 301 11.10 13.91 -0.42
N GLU A 302 10.70 13.75 0.85
CA GLU A 302 11.47 14.25 2.00
C GLU A 302 12.86 13.59 2.07
N MET A 303 12.96 12.28 1.80
CA MET A 303 14.21 11.52 1.87
C MET A 303 15.24 11.96 0.82
N ILE A 304 14.82 12.34 -0.40
CA ILE A 304 15.76 12.82 -1.43
C ILE A 304 16.07 14.32 -1.33
N THR A 305 15.16 15.12 -0.76
CA THR A 305 15.32 16.58 -0.68
C THR A 305 15.86 17.08 0.66
N GLY A 306 15.66 16.32 1.74
CA GLY A 306 15.94 16.74 3.11
C GLY A 306 14.96 17.78 3.66
N VAL A 307 13.81 17.97 3.00
CA VAL A 307 12.78 18.94 3.40
C VAL A 307 11.66 18.23 4.15
N ASP A 308 11.35 18.67 5.38
CA ASP A 308 10.12 18.26 6.07
C ASP A 308 8.95 19.09 5.55
N LEU A 309 8.07 18.46 4.77
CA LEU A 309 6.93 19.14 4.15
C LEU A 309 5.90 19.58 5.18
N VAL A 310 5.65 18.79 6.23
CA VAL A 310 4.74 19.18 7.32
C VAL A 310 5.24 20.43 8.03
N GLU A 311 6.56 20.54 8.24
CA GLU A 311 7.15 21.78 8.78
C GLU A 311 6.90 22.98 7.85
N GLN A 312 7.10 22.82 6.54
CA GLN A 312 6.85 23.91 5.59
C GLN A 312 5.37 24.30 5.54
N MET A 313 4.45 23.33 5.61
CA MET A 313 3.01 23.57 5.69
C MET A 313 2.67 24.43 6.92
N LEU A 314 3.23 24.10 8.10
CA LEU A 314 3.03 24.88 9.33
C LEU A 314 3.53 26.32 9.20
N ARG A 315 4.73 26.50 8.65
CA ARG A 315 5.36 27.82 8.47
C ARG A 315 4.57 28.70 7.52
N VAL A 316 4.20 28.16 6.36
CA VAL A 316 3.40 28.88 5.37
C VAL A 316 2.02 29.22 5.89
N ALA A 317 1.36 28.29 6.58
CA ALA A 317 0.05 28.54 7.18
C ALA A 317 0.12 29.68 8.21
N TYR A 318 1.19 29.75 9.00
CA TYR A 318 1.49 30.84 9.93
C TYR A 318 1.81 32.18 9.25
N GLY A 319 2.02 32.20 7.93
CA GLY A 319 2.29 33.39 7.13
C GLY A 319 3.77 33.64 6.83
N GLU A 320 4.66 32.69 7.13
CA GLU A 320 6.07 32.78 6.72
C GLU A 320 6.21 32.62 5.20
N LYS A 321 7.27 33.22 4.63
CA LYS A 321 7.66 32.98 3.24
C LYS A 321 8.44 31.68 3.14
N LEU A 322 8.36 31.01 1.99
CA LEU A 322 9.23 29.87 1.71
C LEU A 322 10.70 30.30 1.77
N ALA A 323 11.45 29.70 2.69
CA ALA A 323 12.89 29.91 2.80
C ALA A 323 13.63 29.23 1.63
N ILE A 324 13.03 28.17 1.07
CA ILE A 324 13.59 27.33 0.02
C ILE A 324 13.29 27.95 -1.35
N LYS A 325 14.32 28.08 -2.20
CA LYS A 325 14.14 28.49 -3.60
C LYS A 325 14.43 27.30 -4.52
N GLN A 326 13.87 27.33 -5.74
CA GLN A 326 14.03 26.24 -6.71
C GLN A 326 15.49 25.85 -6.96
N LYS A 327 16.40 26.84 -6.98
CA LYS A 327 17.84 26.63 -7.20
C LYS A 327 18.57 25.95 -6.03
N ASP A 328 17.97 25.93 -4.84
CA ASP A 328 18.57 25.36 -3.63
C ASP A 328 18.23 23.87 -3.49
N LEU A 329 17.21 23.39 -4.21
CA LEU A 329 16.76 22.00 -4.21
C LEU A 329 17.67 21.12 -5.07
N LYS A 330 17.99 19.94 -4.55
CA LYS A 330 18.76 18.89 -5.23
C LYS A 330 18.17 17.52 -4.92
N ILE A 331 18.33 16.59 -5.86
CA ILE A 331 18.05 15.17 -5.64
C ILE A 331 19.30 14.55 -5.01
N ASN A 332 19.16 14.00 -3.81
CA ASN A 332 20.24 13.28 -3.14
C ASN A 332 19.85 11.80 -3.03
N GLY A 333 20.40 10.95 -3.91
CA GLY A 333 20.11 9.52 -3.91
C GLY A 333 18.71 9.17 -4.41
N TRP A 334 18.21 8.02 -3.97
CA TRP A 334 16.91 7.46 -4.35
C TRP A 334 16.15 7.02 -3.11
N ALA A 335 14.84 7.17 -3.11
CA ALA A 335 13.98 6.70 -2.05
C ALA A 335 12.84 5.84 -2.60
N VAL A 336 12.46 4.83 -1.83
CA VAL A 336 11.39 3.88 -2.16
C VAL A 336 10.50 3.72 -0.94
N GLU A 337 9.19 3.74 -1.14
CA GLU A 337 8.17 3.54 -0.12
C GLU A 337 7.33 2.32 -0.48
N SER A 338 7.03 1.49 0.53
CA SER A 338 6.04 0.43 0.44
C SER A 338 4.93 0.75 1.44
N ARG A 339 3.69 0.77 0.95
CA ARG A 339 2.52 0.79 1.84
C ARG A 339 2.29 -0.60 2.39
N VAL A 340 2.40 -0.72 3.70
CA VAL A 340 2.09 -1.95 4.43
C VAL A 340 0.62 -1.94 4.79
N TYR A 341 -0.15 -2.76 4.09
CA TYR A 341 -1.60 -2.89 4.24
C TYR A 341 -1.96 -4.17 4.99
N ALA A 342 -3.01 -4.08 5.80
CA ALA A 342 -3.72 -5.21 6.38
C ALA A 342 -4.60 -5.90 5.31
N GLU A 343 -3.94 -6.49 4.32
CA GLU A 343 -4.57 -7.22 3.21
C GLU A 343 -3.86 -8.56 3.01
N ASP A 344 -4.57 -9.59 2.57
CA ASP A 344 -3.99 -10.92 2.27
C ASP A 344 -3.72 -11.10 0.76
N PRO A 345 -2.48 -10.96 0.27
CA PRO A 345 -2.18 -11.13 -1.15
C PRO A 345 -2.54 -12.51 -1.70
N TYR A 346 -2.45 -13.56 -0.87
CA TYR A 346 -2.76 -14.94 -1.25
C TYR A 346 -4.25 -15.17 -1.47
N ARG A 347 -5.09 -14.32 -0.86
CA ARG A 347 -6.55 -14.33 -1.05
C ARG A 347 -7.01 -13.11 -1.85
N LYS A 348 -6.28 -12.74 -2.91
CA LYS A 348 -6.62 -11.60 -3.81
C LYS A 348 -6.68 -10.25 -3.08
N PHE A 349 -5.84 -10.07 -2.06
CA PHE A 349 -5.72 -8.88 -1.23
C PHE A 349 -7.06 -8.48 -0.61
N LEU A 350 -7.74 -9.46 -0.01
CA LEU A 350 -8.89 -9.19 0.83
C LEU A 350 -8.43 -8.48 2.12
N PRO A 351 -9.18 -7.50 2.62
CA PRO A 351 -8.90 -6.87 3.91
C PRO A 351 -8.77 -7.89 5.04
N SER A 352 -7.85 -7.63 5.96
CA SER A 352 -7.64 -8.39 7.18
C SER A 352 -7.84 -7.47 8.38
N ILE A 353 -8.86 -7.74 9.19
CA ILE A 353 -9.06 -7.05 10.48
C ILE A 353 -8.55 -7.91 11.64
N GLY A 354 -8.34 -7.27 12.79
CA GLY A 354 -8.04 -7.95 14.04
C GLY A 354 -6.85 -7.35 14.79
N ARG A 355 -6.48 -8.02 15.88
CA ARG A 355 -5.45 -7.54 16.79
C ARG A 355 -4.04 -7.86 16.30
N LEU A 356 -3.16 -6.86 16.33
CA LEU A 356 -1.72 -7.02 16.12
C LEU A 356 -1.11 -7.72 17.33
N LYS A 357 -1.03 -9.06 17.30
CA LYS A 357 -0.40 -9.87 18.35
C LYS A 357 1.08 -9.59 18.46
N ARG A 358 1.72 -9.38 17.30
CA ARG A 358 3.08 -8.87 17.17
C ARG A 358 3.11 -7.77 16.15
N PHE A 359 3.85 -6.72 16.45
CA PHE A 359 4.16 -5.65 15.50
C PHE A 359 5.57 -5.17 15.79
N HIS A 360 6.51 -5.73 15.03
CA HIS A 360 7.94 -5.47 15.16
C HIS A 360 8.46 -4.89 13.83
N PRO A 361 8.45 -3.56 13.68
CA PRO A 361 9.00 -2.90 12.50
C PRO A 361 10.54 -3.01 12.49
N PRO A 362 11.19 -2.87 11.32
CA PRO A 362 12.64 -2.67 11.26
C PRO A 362 13.05 -1.40 12.02
N GLU A 363 14.26 -1.40 12.58
CA GLU A 363 14.82 -0.22 13.24
C GLU A 363 14.95 0.96 12.26
N GLU A 364 14.51 2.15 12.68
CA GLU A 364 14.76 3.37 11.92
C GLU A 364 16.25 3.74 11.98
N GLY A 365 16.84 4.13 10.85
CA GLY A 365 18.25 4.49 10.75
C GLY A 365 19.02 3.68 9.71
N PRO A 366 20.37 3.61 9.82
CA PRO A 366 21.20 2.95 8.83
C PRO A 366 20.91 1.44 8.73
N LEU A 367 20.69 0.97 7.51
CA LEU A 367 20.62 -0.46 7.18
C LEU A 367 21.42 -0.70 5.91
N MET A 368 22.37 -1.63 5.96
CA MET A 368 23.31 -1.87 4.85
C MET A 368 23.98 -0.54 4.41
N GLY A 369 23.87 -0.18 3.12
CA GLY A 369 24.40 1.07 2.56
C GLY A 369 23.44 2.25 2.56
N GLY A 370 22.24 2.11 3.14
CA GLY A 370 21.16 3.10 3.08
C GLY A 370 20.54 3.42 4.43
N THR A 371 19.34 4.00 4.41
CA THR A 371 18.59 4.42 5.60
C THR A 371 17.14 3.94 5.54
N VAL A 372 16.60 3.48 6.66
CA VAL A 372 15.21 3.09 6.87
C VAL A 372 14.48 4.15 7.68
N ARG A 373 13.26 4.47 7.27
CA ARG A 373 12.29 5.30 7.98
C ARG A 373 10.96 4.55 8.08
N MET A 374 10.31 4.69 9.24
CA MET A 374 9.02 4.05 9.51
C MET A 374 7.98 5.07 9.95
N ASP A 375 6.96 5.28 9.12
CA ASP A 375 5.78 6.08 9.45
C ASP A 375 4.62 5.13 9.74
N SER A 376 4.30 4.89 11.02
CA SER A 376 3.20 4.02 11.43
C SER A 376 2.23 4.73 12.38
N GLY A 377 0.96 4.34 12.29
CA GLY A 377 -0.12 4.81 13.17
C GLY A 377 -0.58 3.79 14.20
N VAL A 378 0.09 2.64 14.27
CA VAL A 378 -0.28 1.50 15.12
C VAL A 378 0.96 0.94 15.81
N ARG A 379 0.73 0.10 16.83
CA ARG A 379 1.76 -0.59 17.61
C ARG A 379 1.31 -2.01 17.97
N GLU A 380 2.24 -2.78 18.55
CA GLU A 380 1.91 -4.10 19.07
C GLU A 380 0.78 -4.00 20.11
N GLY A 381 -0.24 -4.83 19.92
CA GLY A 381 -1.42 -4.89 20.77
C GLY A 381 -2.63 -4.09 20.27
N ASP A 382 -2.45 -3.16 19.32
CA ASP A 382 -3.55 -2.40 18.72
C ASP A 382 -4.45 -3.30 17.85
N GLU A 383 -5.67 -2.83 17.59
CA GLU A 383 -6.65 -3.51 16.75
C GLU A 383 -6.87 -2.76 15.43
N ILE A 384 -6.73 -3.50 14.32
CA ILE A 384 -7.09 -3.02 13.00
C ILE A 384 -8.60 -3.19 12.82
N SER A 385 -9.35 -2.10 13.02
CA SER A 385 -10.80 -2.09 12.90
C SER A 385 -11.29 -2.13 11.45
N MET A 386 -12.55 -2.53 11.26
CA MET A 386 -13.22 -2.52 9.95
C MET A 386 -13.64 -1.13 9.43
N PHE A 387 -13.58 -0.08 10.26
CA PHE A 387 -14.19 1.23 9.94
C PHE A 387 -13.30 2.13 9.06
N TYR A 388 -12.03 1.79 8.92
CA TYR A 388 -11.01 2.66 8.34
C TYR A 388 -10.14 1.95 7.31
N ASP A 389 -9.25 2.72 6.70
CA ASP A 389 -8.30 2.26 5.68
C ASP A 389 -7.36 1.16 6.23
N PRO A 390 -7.02 0.12 5.43
CA PRO A 390 -6.14 -0.98 5.84
C PRO A 390 -4.68 -0.58 6.11
N MET A 391 -4.24 0.64 5.82
CA MET A 391 -2.82 1.00 5.90
C MET A 391 -2.33 1.00 7.36
N ILE A 392 -1.38 0.12 7.63
CA ILE A 392 -0.75 -0.09 8.94
C ILE A 392 0.44 0.85 9.10
N ALA A 393 1.27 0.92 8.06
CA ALA A 393 2.50 1.69 8.05
C ALA A 393 2.98 2.00 6.63
N LYS A 394 3.89 2.96 6.54
CA LYS A 394 4.70 3.23 5.35
C LYS A 394 6.14 2.92 5.70
N LEU A 395 6.72 1.96 5.00
CA LEU A 395 8.13 1.61 5.11
C LEU A 395 8.88 2.33 3.99
N VAL A 396 9.76 3.24 4.37
CA VAL A 396 10.47 4.12 3.44
C VAL A 396 11.96 3.86 3.56
N THR A 397 12.64 3.66 2.46
CA THR A 397 14.09 3.52 2.43
C THR A 397 14.73 4.50 1.49
N HIS A 398 16.03 4.72 1.71
CA HIS A 398 16.87 5.59 0.91
C HIS A 398 18.22 4.93 0.65
N GLY A 399 18.73 5.12 -0.57
CA GLY A 399 20.03 4.64 -1.02
C GLY A 399 20.72 5.67 -1.92
N LYS A 400 22.01 5.44 -2.22
CA LYS A 400 22.76 6.32 -3.14
C LYS A 400 22.31 6.14 -4.58
N THR A 401 21.99 4.90 -4.94
CA THR A 401 21.40 4.50 -6.22
C THR A 401 20.01 3.91 -5.98
N ARG A 402 19.25 3.73 -7.07
CA ARG A 402 17.96 3.04 -7.01
C ARG A 402 18.11 1.61 -6.48
N ASP A 403 19.09 0.86 -7.00
CA ASP A 403 19.34 -0.52 -6.57
C ASP A 403 19.72 -0.59 -5.08
N ASP A 404 20.54 0.33 -4.57
CA ASP A 404 20.83 0.41 -3.13
C ASP A 404 19.55 0.62 -2.32
N ALA A 405 18.63 1.49 -2.77
CA ALA A 405 17.38 1.76 -2.07
C ALA A 405 16.45 0.54 -2.09
N LEU A 406 16.40 -0.20 -3.21
CA LEU A 406 15.62 -1.43 -3.37
C LEU A 406 16.16 -2.57 -2.50
N ASP A 407 17.48 -2.75 -2.45
CA ASP A 407 18.09 -3.79 -1.61
C ASP A 407 17.86 -3.51 -0.12
N VAL A 408 17.96 -2.24 0.28
CA VAL A 408 17.64 -1.81 1.65
C VAL A 408 16.15 -1.98 1.94
N GLN A 409 15.26 -1.66 0.98
CA GLN A 409 13.81 -1.84 1.12
C GLN A 409 13.46 -3.31 1.35
N ALA A 410 14.00 -4.19 0.51
CA ALA A 410 13.77 -5.62 0.61
C ALA A 410 14.30 -6.16 1.96
N ALA A 411 15.52 -5.76 2.36
CA ALA A 411 16.10 -6.15 3.66
C ALA A 411 15.30 -5.65 4.87
N ALA A 412 14.68 -4.47 4.77
CA ALA A 412 13.81 -3.92 5.80
C ALA A 412 12.46 -4.65 5.87
N LEU A 413 11.89 -5.04 4.73
CA LEU A 413 10.64 -5.83 4.65
C LEU A 413 10.79 -7.22 5.29
N ASP A 414 11.95 -7.87 5.14
CA ASP A 414 12.23 -9.15 5.82
C ASP A 414 12.26 -9.03 7.34
N ARG A 415 12.67 -7.87 7.85
CA ARG A 415 12.73 -7.55 9.28
C ARG A 415 11.41 -7.03 9.84
N PHE A 416 10.47 -6.67 8.98
CA PHE A 416 9.14 -6.26 9.39
C PHE A 416 8.29 -7.49 9.70
N HIS A 417 8.07 -7.73 10.99
CA HIS A 417 7.33 -8.87 11.49
C HIS A 417 5.98 -8.45 12.10
N ILE A 418 4.91 -8.94 11.50
CA ILE A 418 3.52 -8.73 11.93
C ILE A 418 2.88 -10.10 12.18
N GLU A 419 2.20 -10.25 13.32
CA GLU A 419 1.37 -11.42 13.62
C GLU A 419 -0.01 -11.00 14.10
N GLY A 420 -1.02 -11.82 13.81
CA GLY A 420 -2.40 -11.64 14.28
C GLY A 420 -3.38 -11.28 13.17
N ILE A 421 -2.88 -10.67 12.10
CA ILE A 421 -3.59 -10.38 10.85
C ILE A 421 -2.79 -10.90 9.66
N GLN A 422 -3.38 -10.87 8.47
CA GLN A 422 -2.63 -10.97 7.21
C GLN A 422 -2.18 -9.58 6.75
N ASP A 423 -1.04 -9.53 6.07
CA ASP A 423 -0.42 -8.32 5.57
C ASP A 423 0.18 -8.53 4.17
N ASN A 424 0.40 -7.42 3.45
CA ASN A 424 0.90 -7.45 2.09
C ASN A 424 2.44 -7.50 1.95
N ILE A 425 3.20 -7.62 3.05
CA ILE A 425 4.68 -7.61 3.03
C ILE A 425 5.24 -8.68 2.07
N PRO A 426 4.74 -9.93 2.03
CA PRO A 426 5.26 -10.94 1.10
C PRO A 426 5.15 -10.50 -0.37
N PHE A 427 4.07 -9.81 -0.73
CA PHE A 427 3.87 -9.33 -2.09
C PHE A 427 4.84 -8.18 -2.42
N VAL A 428 4.91 -7.14 -1.59
CA VAL A 428 5.81 -6.01 -1.87
C VAL A 428 7.28 -6.44 -1.84
N ALA A 429 7.65 -7.39 -0.99
CA ALA A 429 9.00 -7.95 -0.96
C ALA A 429 9.33 -8.75 -2.24
N ALA A 430 8.35 -9.48 -2.80
CA ALA A 430 8.52 -10.16 -4.09
C ALA A 430 8.73 -9.16 -5.24
N VAL A 431 8.00 -8.04 -5.23
CA VAL A 431 8.14 -6.99 -6.25
C VAL A 431 9.54 -6.37 -6.23
N MET A 432 10.16 -6.19 -5.05
CA MET A 432 11.53 -5.64 -4.96
C MET A 432 12.57 -6.47 -5.70
N ASP A 433 12.37 -7.79 -5.82
CA ASP A 433 13.29 -8.72 -6.47
C ASP A 433 12.88 -9.06 -7.92
N GLU A 434 11.76 -8.53 -8.40
CA GLU A 434 11.25 -8.81 -9.75
C GLU A 434 12.02 -8.02 -10.83
N GLU A 435 12.39 -8.70 -11.92
CA GLU A 435 13.28 -8.19 -12.96
C GLU A 435 12.76 -6.91 -13.63
N ARG A 436 11.48 -6.88 -13.98
CA ARG A 436 10.85 -5.74 -14.65
C ARG A 436 10.70 -4.54 -13.71
N PHE A 437 10.48 -4.76 -12.41
CA PHE A 437 10.53 -3.68 -11.41
C PHE A 437 11.96 -3.15 -11.22
N ARG A 438 12.97 -4.03 -11.13
CA ARG A 438 14.38 -3.63 -10.99
C ARG A 438 14.93 -2.90 -12.22
N SER A 439 14.55 -3.29 -13.43
CA SER A 439 14.93 -2.57 -14.65
C SER A 439 14.25 -1.19 -14.76
N GLY A 440 13.18 -0.96 -14.00
CA GLY A 440 12.36 0.23 -14.08
C GLY A 440 11.39 0.22 -15.25
N ASP A 441 11.23 -0.89 -15.99
CA ASP A 441 10.26 -1.03 -17.10
C ASP A 441 8.83 -1.33 -16.60
N ILE A 442 8.26 -0.43 -15.80
CA ILE A 442 6.97 -0.62 -15.15
C ILE A 442 5.84 0.15 -15.84
N THR A 443 4.59 -0.21 -15.56
CA THR A 443 3.41 0.53 -16.02
C THR A 443 2.36 0.53 -14.92
N THR A 444 1.33 1.34 -15.06
CA THR A 444 0.14 1.31 -14.17
C THR A 444 -0.64 -0.01 -14.23
N ASN A 445 -0.34 -0.89 -15.20
CA ASN A 445 -0.87 -2.24 -15.30
C ASN A 445 0.10 -3.32 -14.80
N TYR A 446 1.29 -2.95 -14.31
CA TYR A 446 2.36 -3.88 -13.93
C TYR A 446 1.87 -5.05 -13.08
N ILE A 447 1.13 -4.78 -12.00
CA ILE A 447 0.65 -5.84 -11.09
C ILE A 447 -0.27 -6.83 -11.82
N LYS A 448 -1.13 -6.34 -12.71
CA LYS A 448 -2.06 -7.17 -13.50
C LYS A 448 -1.32 -7.99 -14.56
N GLU A 449 -0.28 -7.43 -15.15
CA GLU A 449 0.54 -8.10 -16.18
C GLU A 449 1.46 -9.15 -15.57
N GLN A 450 2.09 -8.84 -14.43
CA GLN A 450 3.07 -9.69 -13.77
C GLN A 450 2.43 -10.75 -12.87
N PHE A 451 1.27 -10.44 -12.28
CA PHE A 451 0.54 -11.34 -11.37
C PHE A 451 -0.92 -11.51 -11.85
N PRO A 452 -1.16 -12.04 -13.07
CA PRO A 452 -2.50 -12.13 -13.67
C PRO A 452 -3.47 -12.99 -12.85
N ASP A 453 -2.96 -14.06 -12.24
CA ASP A 453 -3.72 -15.01 -11.42
C ASP A 453 -3.72 -14.67 -9.91
N GLY A 454 -3.22 -13.48 -9.56
CA GLY A 454 -2.96 -13.08 -8.17
C GLY A 454 -1.60 -13.53 -7.66
N PHE A 455 -1.32 -13.25 -6.39
CA PHE A 455 -0.05 -13.57 -5.76
C PHE A 455 -0.11 -14.93 -5.05
N ASN A 456 0.76 -15.85 -5.45
CA ASN A 456 0.84 -17.21 -4.87
C ASN A 456 2.16 -17.45 -4.11
N GLY A 457 2.96 -16.42 -3.87
CA GLY A 457 4.35 -16.54 -3.42
C GLY A 457 5.32 -16.72 -4.59
N THR A 458 6.60 -16.78 -4.26
CA THR A 458 7.69 -17.06 -5.21
C THR A 458 8.40 -18.35 -4.83
N GLU A 459 8.89 -19.07 -5.84
CA GLU A 459 9.80 -20.19 -5.61
C GLU A 459 11.13 -19.69 -5.03
N PRO A 460 11.74 -20.41 -4.07
CA PRO A 460 13.03 -20.03 -3.53
C PRO A 460 14.14 -20.19 -4.56
N THR A 461 15.05 -19.22 -4.60
CA THR A 461 16.34 -19.40 -5.30
C THR A 461 17.25 -20.36 -4.52
N ASP A 462 18.34 -20.83 -5.13
CA ASP A 462 19.33 -21.69 -4.45
C ASP A 462 19.89 -21.02 -3.18
N HIS A 463 20.17 -19.72 -3.25
CA HIS A 463 20.66 -18.94 -2.11
C HIS A 463 19.60 -18.81 -1.00
N GLN A 464 18.34 -18.56 -1.36
CA GLN A 464 17.25 -18.50 -0.38
C GLN A 464 17.00 -19.89 0.25
N THR A 465 17.07 -20.96 -0.54
CA THR A 465 16.99 -22.34 -0.07
C THR A 465 18.08 -22.63 0.95
N LEU A 466 19.31 -22.19 0.68
CA LEU A 466 20.44 -22.30 1.60
C LEU A 466 20.17 -21.59 2.93
N ILE A 467 19.73 -20.32 2.89
CA ILE A 467 19.38 -19.53 4.09
C ILE A 467 18.28 -20.22 4.91
N LEU A 468 17.19 -20.63 4.24
CA LEU A 468 16.04 -21.23 4.89
C LEU A 468 16.40 -22.58 5.54
N THR A 469 17.22 -23.38 4.86
CA THR A 469 17.72 -24.66 5.37
C THR A 469 18.64 -24.46 6.59
N ALA A 470 19.58 -23.53 6.51
CA ALA A 470 20.48 -23.18 7.62
C ALA A 470 19.71 -22.67 8.85
N ALA A 471 18.74 -21.77 8.63
CA ALA A 471 17.89 -21.23 9.69
C ALA A 471 17.05 -22.34 10.35
N ALA A 472 16.42 -23.21 9.56
CA ALA A 472 15.65 -24.34 10.07
C ALA A 472 16.50 -25.29 10.93
N ALA A 473 17.68 -25.68 10.42
CA ALA A 473 18.62 -26.53 11.14
C ALA A 473 19.04 -25.91 12.47
N TYR A 474 19.43 -24.63 12.48
CA TYR A 474 19.87 -23.93 13.68
C TYR A 474 18.74 -23.82 14.72
N VAL A 475 17.56 -23.34 14.32
CA VAL A 475 16.39 -23.20 15.20
C VAL A 475 16.07 -24.53 15.86
N HIS A 476 15.98 -25.61 15.06
CA HIS A 476 15.70 -26.94 15.58
C HIS A 476 16.79 -27.42 16.55
N GLY A 477 18.07 -27.28 16.17
CA GLY A 477 19.18 -27.72 17.00
C GLY A 477 19.26 -26.99 18.35
N VAL A 478 18.93 -25.69 18.38
CA VAL A 478 18.82 -24.92 19.64
C VAL A 478 17.71 -25.48 20.53
N PHE A 479 16.54 -25.79 19.97
CA PHE A 479 15.43 -26.39 20.71
C PHE A 479 15.77 -27.81 21.20
N ALA A 480 16.42 -28.63 20.36
CA ALA A 480 16.89 -29.97 20.73
C ALA A 480 17.89 -29.92 21.90
N ARG A 481 18.91 -29.05 21.81
CA ARG A 481 19.89 -28.80 22.89
C ARG A 481 19.23 -28.30 24.17
N ARG A 482 18.18 -27.47 24.07
CA ARG A 482 17.41 -27.00 25.22
C ARG A 482 16.61 -28.13 25.86
N ALA A 483 15.98 -29.00 25.07
CA ALA A 483 15.20 -30.13 25.56
C ALA A 483 16.05 -31.14 26.34
N GLU A 484 17.34 -31.26 26.03
CA GLU A 484 18.29 -32.07 26.81
C GLU A 484 18.48 -31.58 28.25
N LYS A 485 18.22 -30.29 28.51
CA LYS A 485 18.37 -29.65 29.84
C LYS A 485 17.11 -29.71 30.71
N ILE A 486 16.07 -30.43 30.28
CA ILE A 486 14.84 -30.62 31.08
C ILE A 486 15.21 -31.27 32.42
N SER A 487 14.64 -30.77 33.51
CA SER A 487 14.88 -31.31 34.86
C SER A 487 14.20 -32.67 35.07
N GLY A 488 14.71 -33.47 36.02
CA GLY A 488 14.10 -34.76 36.38
C GLY A 488 14.40 -35.91 35.41
N ARG A 489 15.41 -35.79 34.54
CA ARG A 489 15.84 -36.87 33.64
C ARG A 489 16.41 -38.05 34.43
N MET A 490 16.09 -39.25 33.99
CA MET A 490 16.69 -40.48 34.50
C MET A 490 18.14 -40.65 34.03
N SER A 491 18.47 -40.14 32.85
CA SER A 491 19.80 -40.18 32.25
C SER A 491 20.45 -38.80 32.18
N GLN A 492 21.77 -38.77 32.33
CA GLN A 492 22.56 -37.57 32.04
C GLN A 492 22.42 -37.19 30.56
N PRO A 493 22.48 -35.89 30.21
CA PRO A 493 22.53 -35.47 28.82
C PRO A 493 23.70 -36.16 28.09
N GLY A 494 23.41 -36.69 26.89
CA GLY A 494 24.42 -37.29 26.02
C GLY A 494 25.21 -36.24 25.24
N PRO A 495 26.14 -36.66 24.36
CA PRO A 495 26.72 -35.76 23.38
C PRO A 495 25.62 -35.25 22.44
N GLN A 496 25.71 -33.97 22.08
CA GLN A 496 24.74 -33.35 21.19
C GLN A 496 24.76 -34.04 19.82
N ARG A 497 23.57 -34.41 19.32
CA ARG A 497 23.39 -34.96 17.98
C ARG A 497 23.77 -33.90 16.93
N LYS A 498 24.56 -34.32 15.94
CA LYS A 498 24.99 -33.49 14.82
C LYS A 498 24.29 -33.82 13.51
N ASP A 499 23.86 -35.06 13.30
CA ASP A 499 23.21 -35.52 12.07
C ASP A 499 21.70 -35.25 12.07
N TRP A 500 21.26 -34.43 11.11
CA TRP A 500 19.88 -34.06 10.87
C TRP A 500 19.55 -34.07 9.38
N VAL A 501 18.26 -34.03 9.05
CA VAL A 501 17.75 -33.77 7.71
C VAL A 501 16.75 -32.64 7.80
N VAL A 502 16.92 -31.62 6.98
CA VAL A 502 15.92 -30.57 6.77
C VAL A 502 15.13 -30.92 5.52
N ILE A 503 13.83 -31.15 5.68
CA ILE A 503 12.89 -31.32 4.58
C ILE A 503 12.26 -29.94 4.34
N LEU A 504 12.67 -29.28 3.26
CA LEU A 504 12.19 -27.96 2.86
C LEU A 504 11.22 -28.12 1.68
N GLY A 505 9.92 -27.92 1.94
CA GLY A 505 8.88 -28.34 1.00
C GLY A 505 8.93 -29.86 0.79
N ASP A 506 9.28 -30.28 -0.42
CA ASP A 506 9.46 -31.68 -0.80
C ASP A 506 10.94 -32.09 -0.97
N THR A 507 11.87 -31.16 -0.76
CA THR A 507 13.30 -31.37 -0.94
C THR A 507 13.96 -31.73 0.37
N HIS A 508 14.82 -32.75 0.35
CA HIS A 508 15.57 -33.22 1.53
C HIS A 508 17.02 -32.74 1.47
N HIS A 509 17.48 -32.12 2.54
CA HIS A 509 18.86 -31.67 2.71
C HIS A 509 19.52 -32.38 3.89
N GLU A 510 20.66 -33.02 3.66
CA GLU A 510 21.46 -33.65 4.71
C GLU A 510 22.22 -32.57 5.48
N ILE A 511 22.14 -32.63 6.82
CA ILE A 511 22.71 -31.62 7.70
C ILE A 511 23.67 -32.25 8.71
N GLU A 512 24.89 -31.74 8.78
CA GLU A 512 25.77 -31.90 9.93
C GLU A 512 25.88 -30.56 10.68
N LEU A 513 25.35 -30.51 11.90
CA LEU A 513 25.23 -29.30 12.68
C LEU A 513 26.15 -29.32 13.91
N ASP A 514 27.12 -28.41 13.94
CA ASP A 514 27.93 -28.12 15.13
C ASP A 514 27.51 -26.78 15.73
N LEU A 515 26.82 -26.83 16.89
CA LEU A 515 26.21 -25.67 17.52
C LEU A 515 27.08 -25.06 18.63
N GLY A 516 27.54 -23.83 18.40
CA GLY A 516 28.12 -22.95 19.42
C GLY A 516 27.06 -22.14 20.18
N ASP A 517 27.51 -21.06 20.83
CA ASP A 517 26.62 -20.14 21.57
C ASP A 517 25.98 -19.07 20.67
N HIS A 518 26.75 -18.48 19.76
CA HIS A 518 26.32 -17.45 18.79
C HIS A 518 26.76 -17.75 17.34
N GLU A 519 27.35 -18.92 17.15
CA GLU A 519 27.92 -19.38 15.89
C GLU A 519 27.54 -20.85 15.71
N ALA A 520 27.37 -21.28 14.47
CA ALA A 520 27.27 -22.69 14.11
C ALA A 520 28.03 -22.97 12.81
N THR A 521 28.66 -24.13 12.74
CA THR A 521 29.11 -24.71 11.48
C THR A 521 28.03 -25.69 11.02
N ILE A 522 27.53 -25.49 9.81
CA ILE A 522 26.45 -26.28 9.22
C ILE A 522 26.95 -26.85 7.89
N ALA A 523 27.15 -28.17 7.82
CA ALA A 523 27.35 -28.84 6.54
C ALA A 523 25.98 -29.12 5.92
N ILE A 524 25.69 -28.53 4.76
CA ILE A 524 24.45 -28.74 4.00
C ILE A 524 24.82 -29.49 2.73
N ASP A 525 24.31 -30.71 2.58
CA ASP A 525 24.62 -31.61 1.45
C ASP A 525 26.14 -31.75 1.20
N GLY A 526 26.91 -31.77 2.29
CA GLY A 526 28.38 -31.89 2.29
C GLY A 526 29.17 -30.58 2.15
N THR A 527 28.50 -29.44 1.99
CA THR A 527 29.16 -28.12 1.90
C THR A 527 29.07 -27.39 3.24
N ASN A 528 30.21 -26.95 3.78
CA ASN A 528 30.27 -26.26 5.07
C ASN A 528 29.93 -24.78 4.94
N HIS A 529 29.06 -24.31 5.82
CA HIS A 529 28.67 -22.92 5.98
C HIS A 529 28.86 -22.48 7.43
N THR A 530 29.12 -21.19 7.63
CA THR A 530 29.21 -20.58 8.96
C THR A 530 28.05 -19.64 9.19
N LEU A 531 27.27 -19.92 10.23
CA LEU A 531 26.12 -19.12 10.64
C LEU A 531 26.41 -18.39 11.95
N TYR A 532 26.29 -17.07 11.95
CA TYR A 532 26.32 -16.25 13.16
C TYR A 532 24.94 -15.67 13.47
N THR A 533 24.50 -15.74 14.72
CA THR A 533 23.21 -15.15 15.12
C THR A 533 23.15 -14.85 16.62
N HIS A 534 22.38 -13.82 16.96
CA HIS A 534 21.98 -13.52 18.34
C HIS A 534 20.55 -13.98 18.66
N TRP A 535 19.91 -14.71 17.74
CA TRP A 535 18.56 -15.22 17.89
C TRP A 535 18.41 -16.09 19.15
N LYS A 536 17.25 -16.01 19.78
CA LYS A 536 16.91 -16.79 20.98
C LYS A 536 15.50 -17.36 20.87
N PRO A 537 15.24 -18.55 21.43
CA PRO A 537 13.90 -19.10 21.50
C PRO A 537 12.88 -18.12 22.09
N GLY A 538 11.74 -17.98 21.41
CA GLY A 538 10.67 -17.04 21.77
C GLY A 538 10.50 -15.87 20.79
N THR A 539 11.45 -15.66 19.87
CA THR A 539 11.31 -14.71 18.76
C THR A 539 11.10 -15.46 17.44
N HIS A 540 10.13 -15.01 16.65
CA HIS A 540 9.79 -15.57 15.33
C HIS A 540 10.48 -14.85 14.17
N LEU A 541 11.27 -13.81 14.46
CA LEU A 541 12.20 -13.20 13.53
C LEU A 541 13.59 -13.75 13.81
N PHE A 542 14.17 -14.46 12.84
CA PHE A 542 15.51 -15.03 12.88
C PHE A 542 16.45 -14.18 12.03
N GLU A 543 17.36 -13.45 12.69
CA GLU A 543 18.37 -12.62 12.02
C GLU A 543 19.76 -13.16 12.26
N GLY A 544 20.60 -13.11 11.24
CA GLY A 544 21.96 -13.60 11.32
C GLY A 544 22.81 -13.22 10.13
N GLN A 545 24.00 -13.82 10.09
CA GLN A 545 24.89 -13.79 8.94
C GLN A 545 25.22 -15.22 8.53
N LEU A 546 25.02 -15.56 7.26
CA LEU A 546 25.43 -16.83 6.68
C LEU A 546 26.60 -16.56 5.74
N ASP A 547 27.76 -17.16 6.00
CA ASP A 547 29.01 -16.92 5.25
C ASP A 547 29.40 -15.44 5.11
N GLY A 548 29.02 -14.63 6.12
CA GLY A 548 29.26 -13.19 6.19
C GLY A 548 28.15 -12.32 5.58
N GLU A 549 27.14 -12.91 4.95
CA GLU A 549 26.02 -12.17 4.36
C GLU A 549 24.84 -12.07 5.34
N SER A 550 24.36 -10.86 5.59
CA SER A 550 23.26 -10.63 6.53
C SER A 550 21.91 -11.02 5.94
N PHE A 551 21.10 -11.72 6.72
CA PHE A 551 19.75 -12.09 6.34
C PHE A 551 18.78 -11.98 7.52
N ALA A 552 17.50 -11.96 7.18
CA ALA A 552 16.40 -12.04 8.13
C ALA A 552 15.33 -12.99 7.57
N VAL A 553 14.85 -13.92 8.39
CA VAL A 553 13.78 -14.85 8.06
C VAL A 553 12.73 -14.83 9.16
N LYS A 554 11.46 -14.74 8.78
CA LYS A 554 10.34 -14.90 9.69
C LYS A 554 9.92 -16.36 9.73
N PHE A 555 9.53 -16.90 10.88
CA PHE A 555 9.01 -18.26 10.94
C PHE A 555 7.92 -18.42 11.98
N SER A 556 7.04 -19.39 11.76
CA SER A 556 5.99 -19.77 12.72
C SER A 556 6.02 -21.27 12.99
N ASP A 557 5.68 -21.64 14.22
CA ASP A 557 5.57 -23.04 14.60
C ASP A 557 4.35 -23.72 13.92
N LYS A 558 4.53 -24.96 13.51
CA LYS A 558 3.44 -25.87 13.09
C LYS A 558 3.52 -27.16 13.88
N THR A 559 2.43 -27.93 13.85
CA THR A 559 2.38 -29.25 14.50
C THR A 559 3.54 -30.16 14.08
N GLU A 560 3.94 -30.10 12.80
CA GLU A 560 5.12 -30.79 12.31
C GLU A 560 6.04 -29.78 11.59
N GLY A 561 7.04 -29.31 12.32
CA GLY A 561 8.07 -28.38 11.84
C GLY A 561 7.69 -26.90 11.95
N TYR A 562 8.10 -26.13 10.97
CA TYR A 562 7.98 -24.68 10.91
C TYR A 562 7.49 -24.25 9.53
N VAL A 563 6.95 -23.03 9.43
CA VAL A 563 6.80 -22.33 8.14
C VAL A 563 7.73 -21.13 8.19
N PHE A 564 8.73 -21.11 7.30
CA PHE A 564 9.66 -20.00 7.13
C PHE A 564 9.20 -19.10 5.99
N ARG A 565 9.49 -17.81 6.12
CA ARG A 565 9.19 -16.74 5.17
C ARG A 565 10.41 -15.84 5.02
N HIS A 566 10.84 -15.67 3.78
CA HIS A 566 11.93 -14.78 3.40
C HIS A 566 11.59 -14.22 2.02
N ARG A 567 11.56 -12.90 1.88
CA ARG A 567 11.03 -12.21 0.69
C ARG A 567 9.60 -12.68 0.36
N GLY A 568 9.34 -12.99 -0.91
CA GLY A 568 8.09 -13.58 -1.40
C GLY A 568 7.96 -15.09 -1.17
N VAL A 569 8.99 -15.75 -0.64
CA VAL A 569 9.00 -17.20 -0.41
C VAL A 569 8.31 -17.52 0.90
N SER A 570 7.40 -18.50 0.87
CA SER A 570 6.88 -19.15 2.08
C SER A 570 6.99 -20.66 1.92
N VAL A 571 7.77 -21.31 2.77
CA VAL A 571 8.03 -22.75 2.67
C VAL A 571 7.96 -23.43 4.02
N ARG A 572 7.46 -24.66 4.02
CA ARG A 572 7.44 -25.52 5.20
C ARG A 572 8.80 -26.16 5.39
N ALA A 573 9.32 -26.14 6.60
CA ALA A 573 10.55 -26.86 6.96
C ALA A 573 10.26 -27.86 8.07
N LEU A 574 10.59 -29.13 7.86
CA LEU A 574 10.61 -30.16 8.88
C LEU A 574 12.05 -30.60 9.14
N VAL A 575 12.52 -30.43 10.36
CA VAL A 575 13.86 -30.88 10.76
C VAL A 575 13.72 -32.15 11.58
N CYS A 576 14.36 -33.23 11.14
CA CYS A 576 14.22 -34.53 11.76
C CYS A 576 15.50 -35.38 11.61
N THR A 577 15.53 -36.55 12.25
CA THR A 577 16.67 -37.47 12.09
C THR A 577 16.67 -38.12 10.70
N PRO A 578 17.81 -38.60 10.18
CA PRO A 578 17.86 -39.29 8.89
C PRO A 578 16.87 -40.47 8.78
N MET A 579 16.70 -41.24 9.87
CA MET A 579 15.72 -42.32 9.92
C MET A 579 14.29 -41.79 9.82
N THR A 580 13.97 -40.72 10.54
CA THR A 580 12.64 -40.08 10.48
C THR A 580 12.35 -39.53 9.10
N ALA A 581 13.32 -38.91 8.43
CA ALA A 581 13.17 -38.42 7.07
C ALA A 581 12.89 -39.56 6.07
N ALA A 582 13.60 -40.68 6.19
CA ALA A 582 13.37 -41.87 5.37
C ALA A 582 11.97 -42.49 5.57
N LEU A 583 11.39 -42.34 6.77
CA LEU A 583 10.00 -42.74 7.05
C LEU A 583 8.99 -41.71 6.55
N HIS A 584 9.27 -40.42 6.71
CA HIS A 584 8.43 -39.33 6.23
C HIS A 584 8.20 -39.41 4.72
N ALA A 585 9.24 -39.73 3.94
CA ALA A 585 9.16 -39.94 2.49
C ALA A 585 8.22 -41.09 2.05
N ARG A 586 7.72 -41.91 2.99
CA ARG A 586 6.77 -42.99 2.71
C ARG A 586 5.34 -42.65 3.13
N LEU A 587 5.11 -41.49 3.73
CA LEU A 587 3.77 -41.05 4.10
C LEU A 587 2.97 -40.72 2.84
N PRO A 588 1.70 -41.15 2.75
CA PRO A 588 0.83 -40.74 1.66
C PRO A 588 0.52 -39.24 1.77
N GLU A 589 0.38 -38.59 0.63
CA GLU A 589 -0.11 -37.21 0.59
C GLU A 589 -1.53 -37.13 1.18
N LYS A 590 -1.76 -36.14 2.05
CA LYS A 590 -3.09 -35.87 2.60
C LYS A 590 -3.94 -35.22 1.51
N PRO A 591 -5.08 -35.81 1.11
CA PRO A 591 -5.98 -35.16 0.16
C PRO A 591 -6.51 -33.86 0.78
N LYS A 592 -6.63 -32.80 -0.04
CA LYS A 592 -7.27 -31.56 0.39
C LYS A 592 -8.74 -31.86 0.74
N PRO A 593 -9.27 -31.32 1.86
CA PRO A 593 -10.69 -31.48 2.18
C PRO A 593 -11.54 -30.83 1.09
N ASP A 594 -12.60 -31.52 0.67
CA ASP A 594 -13.56 -31.01 -0.30
C ASP A 594 -14.51 -30.03 0.39
N THR A 595 -14.35 -28.74 0.11
CA THR A 595 -15.18 -27.64 0.64
C THR A 595 -16.18 -27.10 -0.39
N SER A 596 -16.32 -27.75 -1.55
CA SER A 596 -17.15 -27.26 -2.67
C SER A 596 -18.62 -26.98 -2.31
N LYS A 597 -19.13 -27.60 -1.23
CA LYS A 597 -20.49 -27.41 -0.73
C LYS A 597 -20.66 -26.28 0.27
N LEU A 598 -19.60 -25.54 0.59
CA LEU A 598 -19.64 -24.48 1.60
C LEU A 598 -19.25 -23.15 0.97
N VAL A 599 -20.08 -22.14 1.16
CA VAL A 599 -19.68 -20.75 0.96
C VAL A 599 -19.20 -20.23 2.31
N ILE A 600 -17.89 -20.17 2.45
CA ILE A 600 -17.22 -19.61 3.63
C ILE A 600 -16.91 -18.13 3.39
N SER A 601 -16.96 -17.33 4.46
CA SER A 601 -16.53 -15.94 4.36
C SER A 601 -15.01 -15.90 4.16
N PRO A 602 -14.50 -15.37 3.04
CA PRO A 602 -13.07 -15.39 2.77
C PRO A 602 -12.32 -14.33 3.61
N MET A 603 -13.07 -13.40 4.22
CA MET A 603 -12.58 -12.30 5.04
C MET A 603 -13.54 -11.98 6.18
N PRO A 604 -13.06 -11.43 7.30
CA PRO A 604 -13.92 -10.85 8.33
C PRO A 604 -14.55 -9.53 7.85
N GLY A 605 -15.82 -9.27 8.19
CA GLY A 605 -16.54 -8.06 7.76
C GLY A 605 -18.02 -8.00 8.13
N LEU A 606 -18.76 -7.02 7.63
CA LEU A 606 -20.21 -6.86 7.77
C LEU A 606 -20.91 -7.41 6.52
N VAL A 607 -21.91 -8.27 6.69
CA VAL A 607 -22.78 -8.68 5.58
C VAL A 607 -23.71 -7.54 5.23
N VAL A 608 -23.54 -6.92 4.06
CA VAL A 608 -24.37 -5.79 3.59
C VAL A 608 -25.67 -6.30 2.97
N SER A 609 -25.58 -7.36 2.17
CA SER A 609 -26.73 -8.01 1.57
C SER A 609 -26.53 -9.51 1.49
N MET A 610 -27.65 -10.24 1.55
CA MET A 610 -27.73 -11.65 1.22
C MET A 610 -28.59 -11.75 -0.04
N ASP A 611 -28.01 -12.24 -1.14
CA ASP A 611 -28.62 -12.24 -2.46
C ASP A 611 -29.23 -13.60 -2.83
N VAL A 612 -29.18 -14.57 -1.91
CA VAL A 612 -29.72 -15.93 -2.06
C VAL A 612 -30.72 -16.30 -0.96
N GLU A 613 -31.60 -17.25 -1.25
CA GLU A 613 -32.59 -17.79 -0.31
C GLU A 613 -32.45 -19.31 -0.14
N VAL A 614 -32.88 -19.86 1.00
CA VAL A 614 -32.90 -21.31 1.21
C VAL A 614 -33.79 -21.99 0.16
N GLY A 615 -33.24 -22.98 -0.52
CA GLY A 615 -33.89 -23.70 -1.62
C GLY A 615 -33.67 -23.08 -3.00
N MET A 616 -32.94 -21.96 -3.11
CA MET A 616 -32.57 -21.36 -4.40
C MET A 616 -31.45 -22.15 -5.08
N ASP A 617 -31.56 -22.37 -6.39
CA ASP A 617 -30.48 -22.89 -7.21
C ASP A 617 -29.50 -21.76 -7.55
N VAL A 618 -28.21 -21.99 -7.29
CA VAL A 618 -27.13 -21.04 -7.57
C VAL A 618 -26.15 -21.72 -8.52
N GLU A 619 -25.82 -21.07 -9.62
CA GLU A 619 -24.80 -21.55 -10.55
C GLU A 619 -23.39 -21.18 -10.06
N GLU A 620 -22.38 -21.94 -10.48
CA GLU A 620 -20.98 -21.62 -10.28
C GLU A 620 -20.67 -20.17 -10.70
N GLY A 621 -20.02 -19.41 -9.82
CA GLY A 621 -19.76 -17.98 -10.00
C GLY A 621 -20.94 -17.06 -9.72
N GLY A 622 -22.13 -17.59 -9.41
CA GLY A 622 -23.30 -16.83 -8.97
C GLY A 622 -23.03 -16.03 -7.70
N ALA A 623 -23.58 -14.82 -7.59
CA ALA A 623 -23.44 -14.00 -6.39
C ALA A 623 -24.28 -14.58 -5.24
N VAL A 624 -23.70 -14.62 -4.04
CA VAL A 624 -24.30 -15.18 -2.84
C VAL A 624 -24.62 -14.08 -1.84
N CYS A 625 -23.63 -13.26 -1.50
CA CYS A 625 -23.79 -12.14 -0.57
C CYS A 625 -22.74 -11.06 -0.85
N ILE A 626 -22.94 -9.89 -0.26
CA ILE A 626 -21.96 -8.80 -0.27
C ILE A 626 -21.45 -8.61 1.15
N VAL A 627 -20.13 -8.72 1.32
CA VAL A 627 -19.45 -8.46 2.60
C VAL A 627 -18.63 -7.18 2.47
N GLU A 628 -18.82 -6.24 3.39
CA GLU A 628 -18.07 -5.00 3.48
C GLU A 628 -17.07 -5.05 4.63
N ALA A 629 -15.82 -4.73 4.32
CA ALA A 629 -14.77 -4.52 5.31
C ALA A 629 -13.91 -3.33 4.85
N MET A 630 -13.53 -2.44 5.77
CA MET A 630 -12.64 -1.31 5.48
C MET A 630 -13.12 -0.42 4.33
N LYS A 631 -14.43 -0.18 4.26
CA LYS A 631 -15.12 0.57 3.18
C LYS A 631 -15.01 -0.06 1.79
N MET A 632 -14.64 -1.34 1.71
CA MET A 632 -14.57 -2.11 0.48
C MET A 632 -15.64 -3.20 0.48
N GLN A 633 -16.51 -3.17 -0.52
CA GLN A 633 -17.53 -4.20 -0.73
C GLN A 633 -16.98 -5.31 -1.62
N ASN A 634 -17.13 -6.56 -1.16
CA ASN A 634 -16.72 -7.76 -1.88
C ASN A 634 -17.93 -8.66 -2.12
N ILE A 635 -18.19 -8.96 -3.39
CA ILE A 635 -19.24 -9.90 -3.78
C ILE A 635 -18.69 -11.31 -3.60
N ILE A 636 -19.29 -12.06 -2.68
CA ILE A 636 -18.97 -13.47 -2.46
C ILE A 636 -19.75 -14.30 -3.48
N ARG A 637 -19.07 -15.23 -4.12
CA ARG A 637 -19.63 -16.05 -5.21
C ARG A 637 -19.54 -17.53 -4.87
N ALA A 638 -20.46 -18.31 -5.41
CA ALA A 638 -20.46 -19.76 -5.28
C ALA A 638 -19.28 -20.38 -6.06
N GLU A 639 -18.52 -21.26 -5.43
CA GLU A 639 -17.41 -21.99 -6.07
C GLU A 639 -17.90 -23.21 -6.89
N ALA A 640 -19.13 -23.65 -6.67
CA ALA A 640 -19.76 -24.73 -7.40
C ALA A 640 -21.26 -24.47 -7.53
N SER A 641 -21.86 -25.00 -8.60
CA SER A 641 -23.32 -24.99 -8.75
C SER A 641 -23.97 -25.89 -7.70
N GLY A 642 -25.03 -25.40 -7.06
CA GLY A 642 -25.72 -26.15 -6.02
C GLY A 642 -27.00 -25.48 -5.57
N LYS A 643 -27.84 -26.24 -4.87
CA LYS A 643 -29.05 -25.73 -4.24
C LYS A 643 -28.75 -25.32 -2.80
N VAL A 644 -29.14 -24.10 -2.42
CA VAL A 644 -28.90 -23.58 -1.08
C VAL A 644 -29.67 -24.40 -0.06
N LYS A 645 -28.95 -25.11 0.80
CA LYS A 645 -29.49 -25.94 1.88
C LYS A 645 -29.73 -25.13 3.15
N ALA A 646 -28.78 -24.27 3.51
CA ALA A 646 -28.84 -23.45 4.72
C ALA A 646 -28.12 -22.12 4.52
N ILE A 647 -28.62 -21.08 5.19
CA ILE A 647 -27.99 -19.76 5.30
C ILE A 647 -27.82 -19.49 6.79
N ASN A 648 -26.58 -19.25 7.21
CA ASN A 648 -26.19 -19.14 8.62
C ASN A 648 -26.02 -17.68 9.09
N VAL A 649 -26.08 -16.72 8.17
CA VAL A 649 -25.84 -15.28 8.43
C VAL A 649 -26.87 -14.42 7.70
N ALA A 650 -27.20 -13.25 8.24
CA ALA A 650 -28.14 -12.29 7.66
C ALA A 650 -27.48 -10.94 7.33
N ALA A 651 -28.17 -10.11 6.55
CA ALA A 651 -27.74 -8.73 6.32
C ALA A 651 -27.72 -7.94 7.64
N GLY A 652 -26.60 -7.29 7.92
CA GLY A 652 -26.31 -6.60 9.19
C GLY A 652 -25.46 -7.42 10.17
N ASP A 653 -25.23 -8.71 9.91
CA ASP A 653 -24.38 -9.53 10.78
C ASP A 653 -22.89 -9.32 10.49
N SER A 654 -22.07 -9.40 11.55
CA SER A 654 -20.62 -9.45 11.44
C SER A 654 -20.16 -10.89 11.32
N VAL A 655 -19.27 -11.17 10.36
CA VAL A 655 -18.71 -12.51 10.09
C VAL A 655 -17.19 -12.54 10.29
N ALA A 656 -16.67 -13.68 10.70
CA ALA A 656 -15.24 -13.96 10.79
C ALA A 656 -14.69 -14.59 9.47
N ALA A 657 -13.36 -14.57 9.29
CA ALA A 657 -12.74 -15.37 8.23
C ALA A 657 -13.01 -16.87 8.44
N ASP A 658 -13.25 -17.55 7.33
CA ASP A 658 -13.55 -18.98 7.21
C ASP A 658 -14.87 -19.41 7.90
N GLU A 659 -15.71 -18.46 8.33
CA GLU A 659 -17.05 -18.74 8.85
C GLU A 659 -17.99 -19.22 7.74
N VAL A 660 -18.71 -20.32 7.99
CA VAL A 660 -19.64 -20.91 7.01
C VAL A 660 -20.89 -20.04 6.91
N MET A 661 -21.05 -19.31 5.81
CA MET A 661 -22.20 -18.44 5.58
C MET A 661 -23.36 -19.18 4.91
N VAL A 662 -23.07 -20.01 3.91
CA VAL A 662 -24.08 -20.77 3.15
C VAL A 662 -23.61 -22.21 2.93
N GLU A 663 -24.53 -23.16 3.03
CA GLU A 663 -24.31 -24.56 2.68
C GLU A 663 -25.10 -24.92 1.44
N PHE A 664 -24.49 -25.65 0.50
CA PHE A 664 -25.13 -26.28 -0.64
C PHE A 664 -25.41 -27.78 -0.37
N GLU A 665 -26.40 -28.34 -1.07
CA GLU A 665 -26.79 -29.76 -0.98
C GLU A 665 -25.70 -30.76 -1.40
#